data_AF-A0A1G6IK64-F1
#
_entry.id   AF-A0A1G6IK64-F1
#
_cell.length_a   1.000
_cell.length_b   1.000
_cell.length_c   1.000
_cell.angle_alpha   90.00
_cell.angle_beta   90.00
_cell.angle_gamma   90.00
#
_symmetry.space_group_name_H-M   'P 1'
#
loop_
_entity.id
_entity.type
_entity.pdbx_description
1 polymer ?
#
loop_
_entity_poly.entity_id
_entity_poly.type
_entity_poly.pdbx_seq_one_letter_code
_entity_poly.pdbx_strand_id
1 'polypeptide(L)'
;MTRRRYKIVESVGNRIEDVNRYEDLAKHHPSKGREANRDYEVINGKLEEVRYIGGRTLIKKDFVLLVDSSNRSVPVPSPLSGYAKTSRSFGTLKIYDAPSNGQLLGQILHLHPTFKVNDGDAITYGQHIGIQATTDRSGDQVGAIHVHAELEEADFKRYIADMVSGTLNPDEENPSVAGGGVSAAKGDWCYPCTALTGNALQHLTALSKARAGFYPIGGNGLWHGGIHLDKGTSEAFDQSRVNCMTHGEVVAYRINDEYPVSTYAGRPPLQIRAPFSTAFVLVRHTLQPKAPATTDESKPKPPKLTLYSLYMHLKCWKDYRQDEKLARPTFWGAGIYTVNTRSGELNVRAEARSNASIIGKLSKGAQIRASGEGTFLKLEQVISGNDQPALTPKEDGSLPGYVASSFLTSQSQPKATGSVVLLDPPVPIKAGDLIGHVGKYQNKSDGSPQELLHLEVFSCEDVPAFISESRTWAQNLPVEEKTLLKIHAGASKLIPHRDDIKSDNPPKLSDEGDEIGVDLILPQNLLDALPAEARIKIPASNTVTGCSPETNWWRLDDLLANKDGQPINGWLAEQELITTRHSPWEWEGFDFLEDTDTPSSGLAYYLNAARRLSDDEKASYQGAIDQSDKGPVRSRLYDIIDTNRDGKMTAEEIQAALAKPWLAQSISQLVTRHDSEWFWDVARWDELDDLMGHAADDPNQDWVEEKNRIQTLSWWSDVADSLKLDAAGKAWHFQPINLVIMQNLSAAPGGELISAENMKKIFPSSQESVREEVRTLFNKYATLFEVNTPERISQFFAQVKAEVGDALVGKEESLWYSTEALKDKFARYFSHYPQEAEELGYKRISLAQYNALPANVKSGYRVIRDKAYSQLPQEDEIAKRIYCCSVPGQNFHLNPGGCSEGLAYKGKGFIQLTWKENYKEVERLLKAKIPNENINIVANPDQVLETKYGLLSALGFWEWKRLNAKSGNSTTHTNEITKIVNLHTDSYEKRRENFEFIYGILKSD
;
A
#
# COMPACT_ATOMS: atom_id res chain seq x y z
N MET A 1 -12.23 19.23 -31.46
CA MET A 1 -11.39 20.42 -31.38
C MET A 1 -9.97 19.91 -31.36
N THR A 2 -9.11 20.36 -32.28
CA THR A 2 -7.67 20.08 -32.18
C THR A 2 -7.23 20.58 -30.81
N ARG A 3 -6.78 19.67 -29.94
CA ARG A 3 -6.22 20.07 -28.64
C ARG A 3 -5.11 21.05 -28.95
N ARG A 4 -5.25 22.27 -28.42
CA ARG A 4 -4.23 23.31 -28.55
C ARG A 4 -2.96 22.74 -27.93
N ARG A 5 -1.80 23.12 -28.45
CA ARG A 5 -0.50 22.64 -27.94
C ARG A 5 0.24 23.77 -27.25
N TYR A 6 1.09 23.41 -26.30
CA TYR A 6 2.11 24.32 -25.83
C TYR A 6 3.16 24.49 -26.92
N LYS A 7 3.49 25.74 -27.24
CA LYS A 7 4.75 26.09 -27.89
C LYS A 7 5.64 26.74 -26.84
N ILE A 8 6.86 26.25 -26.69
CA ILE A 8 7.82 26.76 -25.72
C ILE A 8 8.76 27.72 -26.43
N VAL A 9 8.92 28.92 -25.88
CA VAL A 9 9.87 29.91 -26.38
C VAL A 9 10.68 30.50 -25.24
N GLU A 10 11.86 31.00 -25.56
CA GLU A 10 12.74 31.68 -24.61
C GLU A 10 13.16 33.05 -25.16
N SER A 11 13.36 34.03 -24.27
CA SER A 11 13.87 35.35 -24.61
C SER A 11 15.39 35.41 -24.42
N VAL A 12 16.14 35.44 -25.52
CA VAL A 12 17.61 35.56 -25.51
C VAL A 12 18.00 36.96 -25.98
N GLY A 13 18.25 37.87 -25.04
CA GLY A 13 18.53 39.27 -25.37
C GLY A 13 17.31 39.97 -25.96
N ASN A 14 17.39 40.42 -27.22
CA ASN A 14 16.30 41.10 -27.93
C ASN A 14 15.54 40.18 -28.92
N ARG A 15 15.78 38.86 -28.89
CA ARG A 15 15.15 37.87 -29.79
C ARG A 15 14.43 36.79 -29.00
N ILE A 16 13.39 36.22 -29.61
CA ILE A 16 12.64 35.07 -29.10
C ILE A 16 13.07 33.85 -29.90
N GLU A 17 13.45 32.77 -29.22
CA GLU A 17 13.88 31.51 -29.83
C GLU A 17 12.90 30.38 -29.47
N ASP A 18 12.70 29.45 -30.40
CA ASP A 18 11.85 28.28 -30.18
C ASP A 18 12.63 27.20 -29.42
N VAL A 19 12.01 26.65 -28.38
CA VAL A 19 12.58 25.58 -27.55
C VAL A 19 11.90 24.27 -27.94
N ASN A 20 12.65 23.35 -28.55
CA ASN A 20 12.14 22.05 -28.99
C ASN A 20 12.69 20.89 -28.14
N ARG A 21 13.73 21.15 -27.33
CA ARG A 21 14.36 20.22 -26.39
C ARG A 21 15.06 21.01 -25.29
N TYR A 22 15.40 20.32 -24.20
CA TYR A 22 16.04 20.94 -23.02
C TYR A 22 17.31 21.73 -23.36
N GLU A 23 18.13 21.24 -24.29
CA GLU A 23 19.42 21.87 -24.64
C GLU A 23 19.27 23.24 -25.32
N ASP A 24 18.09 23.52 -25.87
CA ASP A 24 17.75 24.79 -26.51
C ASP A 24 17.49 25.88 -25.45
N LEU A 25 17.20 25.52 -24.20
CA LEU A 25 17.04 26.49 -23.10
C LEU A 25 18.40 27.07 -22.69
N ALA A 26 18.50 28.39 -22.73
CA ALA A 26 19.63 29.13 -22.21
C ALA A 26 19.71 29.01 -20.68
N LYS A 27 20.85 29.45 -20.15
CA LYS A 27 21.08 29.44 -18.70
C LYS A 27 20.22 30.50 -18.02
N HIS A 28 19.68 30.15 -16.85
CA HIS A 28 19.00 31.11 -15.99
C HIS A 28 19.98 32.13 -15.42
N HIS A 29 19.50 33.34 -15.10
CA HIS A 29 20.29 34.53 -14.73
C HIS A 29 21.43 34.28 -13.71
N PRO A 30 22.58 34.98 -13.82
CA PRO A 30 22.91 36.01 -14.79
C PRO A 30 23.50 35.47 -16.10
N SER A 31 23.29 36.23 -17.18
CA SER A 31 23.84 35.91 -18.50
C SER A 31 25.39 35.94 -18.53
N LYS A 32 26.06 36.52 -17.51
CA LYS A 32 27.53 36.50 -17.31
C LYS A 32 27.90 36.48 -15.81
N GLY A 33 28.81 35.58 -15.43
CA GLY A 33 29.38 35.52 -14.07
C GLY A 33 28.54 34.73 -13.05
N ARG A 34 28.90 34.86 -11.78
CA ARG A 34 28.17 34.33 -10.62
C ARG A 34 27.66 35.50 -9.79
N GLU A 35 26.40 35.50 -9.41
CA GLU A 35 25.86 36.45 -8.41
C GLU A 35 26.10 35.95 -6.98
N ALA A 36 26.34 36.87 -6.06
CA ALA A 36 26.46 36.55 -4.64
C ALA A 36 25.13 36.00 -4.09
N ASN A 37 25.19 35.00 -3.21
CA ASN A 37 24.05 34.32 -2.59
C ASN A 37 23.19 33.45 -3.54
N ARG A 38 23.78 32.95 -4.63
CA ARG A 38 23.19 31.94 -5.51
C ARG A 38 24.16 30.80 -5.74
N ASP A 39 23.61 29.60 -5.92
CA ASP A 39 24.37 28.39 -6.17
C ASP A 39 24.48 28.11 -7.67
N TYR A 40 25.65 27.65 -8.11
CA TYR A 40 25.92 27.31 -9.50
C TYR A 40 26.66 25.99 -9.62
N GLU A 41 26.30 25.19 -10.61
CA GLU A 41 26.96 23.92 -10.94
C GLU A 41 27.20 23.82 -12.46
N VAL A 42 28.24 23.10 -12.86
CA VAL A 42 28.51 22.85 -14.29
C VAL A 42 27.80 21.56 -14.69
N ILE A 43 26.73 21.68 -15.47
CA ILE A 43 25.91 20.58 -15.95
C ILE A 43 26.03 20.55 -17.48
N ASN A 44 26.48 19.41 -18.04
CA ASN A 44 26.77 19.25 -19.48
C ASN A 44 27.68 20.34 -20.07
N GLY A 45 28.69 20.77 -19.31
CA GLY A 45 29.64 21.80 -19.75
C GLY A 45 29.09 23.24 -19.74
N LYS A 46 27.85 23.45 -19.28
CA LYS A 46 27.25 24.78 -19.09
C LYS A 46 27.17 25.08 -17.59
N LEU A 47 27.50 26.31 -17.20
CA LEU A 47 27.32 26.78 -15.81
C LEU A 47 25.85 27.18 -15.62
N GLU A 48 25.14 26.43 -14.79
CA GLU A 48 23.70 26.60 -14.50
C GLU A 48 23.50 27.10 -13.06
N GLU A 49 22.45 27.89 -12.84
CA GLU A 49 21.99 28.20 -11.48
C GLU A 49 21.20 27.00 -10.94
N VAL A 50 21.50 26.59 -9.71
CA VAL A 50 20.92 25.40 -9.09
C VAL A 50 20.36 25.68 -7.71
N ARG A 51 19.62 24.72 -7.16
CA ARG A 51 19.27 24.63 -5.75
C ARG A 51 19.57 23.23 -5.25
N TYR A 52 20.28 23.14 -4.14
CA TYR A 52 20.51 21.88 -3.44
C TYR A 52 19.42 21.65 -2.40
N ILE A 53 18.72 20.52 -2.48
CA ILE A 53 17.72 20.08 -1.48
C ILE A 53 17.91 18.59 -1.22
N GLY A 54 18.23 18.20 0.01
CA GLY A 54 18.20 16.78 0.41
C GLY A 54 19.04 15.85 -0.47
N GLY A 55 20.15 16.33 -1.05
CA GLY A 55 20.99 15.58 -1.98
C GLY A 55 20.57 15.64 -3.46
N ARG A 56 19.52 16.39 -3.81
CA ARG A 56 19.12 16.68 -5.20
C ARG A 56 19.71 18.00 -5.68
N THR A 57 20.01 18.07 -6.98
CA THR A 57 20.39 19.31 -7.68
C THR A 57 19.25 19.72 -8.61
N LEU A 58 18.48 20.74 -8.21
CA LEU A 58 17.41 21.31 -9.03
C LEU A 58 17.97 22.43 -9.91
N ILE A 59 17.95 22.25 -11.22
CA ILE A 59 18.36 23.25 -12.22
C ILE A 59 17.28 24.30 -12.34
N LYS A 60 17.64 25.58 -12.43
CA LYS A 60 16.67 26.66 -12.65
C LYS A 60 16.63 27.04 -14.12
N LYS A 61 15.42 27.10 -14.71
CA LYS A 61 15.21 27.49 -16.10
C LYS A 61 13.97 28.36 -16.25
N ASP A 62 14.07 29.36 -17.12
CA ASP A 62 12.96 30.20 -17.54
C ASP A 62 12.54 29.86 -18.96
N PHE A 63 11.23 29.82 -19.20
CA PHE A 63 10.67 29.73 -20.53
C PHE A 63 9.25 30.29 -20.56
N VAL A 64 8.72 30.53 -21.75
CA VAL A 64 7.36 31.01 -21.95
C VAL A 64 6.57 29.94 -22.71
N LEU A 65 5.44 29.53 -22.11
CA LEU A 65 4.43 28.73 -22.78
C LEU A 65 3.51 29.64 -23.60
N LEU A 66 3.37 29.32 -24.87
CA LEU A 66 2.42 29.90 -25.80
C LEU A 66 1.35 28.88 -26.15
N VAL A 67 0.09 29.32 -26.17
CA VAL A 67 -1.05 28.57 -26.70
C VAL A 67 -1.71 29.46 -27.73
N ASP A 68 -1.83 28.98 -28.97
CA ASP A 68 -2.29 29.77 -30.13
C ASP A 68 -1.54 31.12 -30.28
N SER A 69 -0.22 31.07 -30.11
CA SER A 69 0.66 32.25 -30.13
C SER A 69 0.42 33.30 -29.03
N SER A 70 -0.39 32.98 -28.01
CA SER A 70 -0.63 33.81 -26.83
C SER A 70 0.03 33.24 -25.59
N ASN A 71 0.67 34.08 -24.77
CA ASN A 71 1.19 33.72 -23.46
C ASN A 71 0.22 34.04 -22.31
N ARG A 72 -0.98 34.55 -22.60
CA ARG A 72 -1.97 34.96 -21.59
C ARG A 72 -2.89 33.81 -21.21
N SER A 73 -3.14 33.67 -19.91
CA SER A 73 -4.05 32.66 -19.34
C SER A 73 -3.69 31.23 -19.72
N VAL A 74 -2.40 30.96 -19.92
CA VAL A 74 -1.88 29.64 -20.29
C VAL A 74 -1.78 28.77 -19.03
N PRO A 75 -2.47 27.63 -18.94
CA PRO A 75 -2.30 26.73 -17.81
C PRO A 75 -0.88 26.15 -17.82
N VAL A 76 -0.30 25.97 -16.65
CA VAL A 76 1.00 25.31 -16.50
C VAL A 76 0.74 23.88 -16.03
N PRO A 77 1.14 22.85 -16.81
CA PRO A 77 1.03 21.46 -16.38
C PRO A 77 2.08 21.15 -15.31
N SER A 78 1.82 20.17 -14.45
CA SER A 78 2.78 19.77 -13.43
C SER A 78 3.95 19.02 -14.08
N PRO A 79 5.21 19.42 -13.84
CA PRO A 79 6.37 18.69 -14.33
C PRO A 79 6.66 17.39 -13.55
N LEU A 80 6.00 17.18 -12.42
CA LEU A 80 6.24 16.07 -11.50
C LEU A 80 4.92 15.57 -10.91
N SER A 81 4.87 14.29 -10.54
CA SER A 81 3.85 13.80 -9.61
C SER A 81 4.35 13.97 -8.18
N GLY A 82 3.46 14.31 -7.26
CA GLY A 82 3.79 14.52 -5.86
C GLY A 82 2.64 15.22 -5.15
N TYR A 83 2.95 16.03 -4.15
CA TYR A 83 1.97 16.74 -3.34
C TYR A 83 2.22 18.24 -3.38
N ALA A 84 1.16 19.00 -3.64
CA ALA A 84 1.23 20.44 -3.80
C ALA A 84 1.53 21.14 -2.47
N LYS A 85 2.33 22.20 -2.53
CA LYS A 85 2.31 23.26 -1.51
C LYS A 85 2.43 24.60 -2.20
N THR A 86 1.39 25.39 -2.08
CA THR A 86 1.22 26.66 -2.76
C THR A 86 1.66 27.81 -1.85
N SER A 87 2.16 28.87 -2.46
CA SER A 87 2.57 30.09 -1.77
C SER A 87 2.27 31.27 -2.67
N ARG A 88 1.52 32.24 -2.14
CA ARG A 88 1.23 33.49 -2.85
C ARG A 88 2.51 34.24 -3.25
N SER A 89 3.55 34.16 -2.44
CA SER A 89 4.84 34.77 -2.73
C SER A 89 5.43 34.16 -4.01
N PHE A 90 5.66 35.02 -5.00
CA PHE A 90 6.10 34.67 -6.35
C PHE A 90 5.20 33.69 -7.10
N GLY A 91 3.96 33.44 -6.63
CA GLY A 91 3.11 32.43 -7.25
C GLY A 91 3.76 31.05 -7.25
N THR A 92 4.38 30.70 -6.13
CA THR A 92 5.19 29.49 -6.01
C THR A 92 4.33 28.28 -5.73
N LEU A 93 4.51 27.21 -6.49
CA LEU A 93 3.99 25.89 -6.19
C LEU A 93 5.15 24.90 -6.07
N LYS A 94 5.31 24.35 -4.87
CA LYS A 94 6.28 23.32 -4.53
C LYS A 94 5.63 21.94 -4.63
N ILE A 95 6.39 20.97 -5.12
CA ILE A 95 5.93 19.58 -5.28
C ILE A 95 6.77 18.71 -4.38
N TYR A 96 6.12 18.02 -3.44
CA TYR A 96 6.76 17.15 -2.45
C TYR A 96 6.48 15.67 -2.74
N ASP A 97 7.33 14.76 -2.29
CA ASP A 97 7.08 13.30 -2.41
C ASP A 97 6.04 12.75 -1.43
N ALA A 98 5.71 13.53 -0.39
CA ALA A 98 4.66 13.24 0.58
C ALA A 98 3.84 14.50 0.91
N PRO A 99 2.55 14.36 1.30
CA PRO A 99 1.68 15.51 1.58
C PRO A 99 2.10 16.29 2.83
N SER A 100 2.83 15.64 3.75
CA SER A 100 3.39 16.22 4.97
C SER A 100 4.79 15.68 5.23
N ASN A 101 5.71 16.55 5.66
CA ASN A 101 7.14 16.26 5.88
C ASN A 101 7.93 15.65 4.70
N GLY A 102 7.37 15.71 3.49
CA GLY A 102 8.06 15.22 2.28
C GLY A 102 9.28 16.05 1.90
N GLN A 103 10.15 15.47 1.07
CA GLN A 103 11.24 16.17 0.42
C GLN A 103 10.74 16.92 -0.82
N LEU A 104 11.31 18.10 -1.08
CA LEU A 104 10.97 18.88 -2.27
C LEU A 104 11.52 18.15 -3.51
N LEU A 105 10.62 17.71 -4.38
CA LEU A 105 10.94 17.09 -5.66
C LEU A 105 11.26 18.15 -6.73
N GLY A 106 10.54 19.27 -6.69
CA GLY A 106 10.71 20.38 -7.63
C GLY A 106 9.74 21.50 -7.33
N GLN A 107 9.88 22.64 -8.01
CA GLN A 107 8.93 23.74 -7.85
C GLN A 107 8.78 24.57 -9.12
N ILE A 108 7.60 25.17 -9.25
CA ILE A 108 7.25 26.12 -10.30
C ILE A 108 6.94 27.46 -9.65
N LEU A 109 7.53 28.54 -10.19
CA LEU A 109 7.34 29.91 -9.77
C LEU A 109 6.68 30.72 -10.89
N HIS A 110 6.24 31.92 -10.54
CA HIS A 110 5.58 32.88 -11.42
C HIS A 110 4.21 32.41 -11.94
N LEU A 111 3.49 31.61 -11.15
CA LEU A 111 2.07 31.31 -11.42
C LEU A 111 1.17 32.44 -10.90
N HIS A 112 -0.02 32.58 -11.49
CA HIS A 112 -1.06 33.42 -10.90
C HIS A 112 -1.44 32.87 -9.50
N PRO A 113 -1.67 33.72 -8.47
CA PRO A 113 -1.87 33.24 -7.09
C PRO A 113 -3.17 32.45 -6.84
N THR A 114 -4.05 32.39 -7.84
CA THR A 114 -5.15 31.42 -7.86
C THR A 114 -4.65 30.14 -8.51
N PHE A 115 -4.08 29.26 -7.68
CA PHE A 115 -3.66 27.93 -8.09
C PHE A 115 -4.87 27.06 -8.45
N LYS A 116 -4.64 26.04 -9.27
CA LYS A 116 -5.66 25.04 -9.62
C LYS A 116 -5.70 23.85 -8.66
N VAL A 117 -4.78 23.84 -7.69
CA VAL A 117 -4.58 22.80 -6.67
C VAL A 117 -4.38 23.48 -5.32
N ASN A 118 -4.70 22.77 -4.23
CA ASN A 118 -4.55 23.23 -2.85
C ASN A 118 -3.37 22.53 -2.18
N ASP A 119 -2.87 23.11 -1.10
CA ASP A 119 -1.82 22.47 -0.27
C ASP A 119 -2.23 21.06 0.17
N GLY A 120 -1.32 20.11 -0.02
CA GLY A 120 -1.52 18.69 0.27
C GLY A 120 -2.26 17.91 -0.81
N ASP A 121 -2.78 18.55 -1.86
CA ASP A 121 -3.37 17.83 -2.99
C ASP A 121 -2.30 16.98 -3.67
N ALA A 122 -2.62 15.71 -3.91
CA ALA A 122 -1.83 14.88 -4.80
C ALA A 122 -1.94 15.44 -6.22
N ILE A 123 -0.81 15.88 -6.76
CA ILE A 123 -0.69 16.35 -8.13
C ILE A 123 -0.13 15.19 -8.96
N THR A 124 -0.76 14.91 -10.09
CA THR A 124 -0.22 13.98 -11.08
C THR A 124 0.62 14.72 -12.14
N TYR A 125 1.62 14.06 -12.70
CA TYR A 125 2.38 14.60 -13.83
C TYR A 125 1.42 15.04 -14.94
N GLY A 126 1.56 16.28 -15.39
CA GLY A 126 0.71 16.87 -16.41
C GLY A 126 -0.57 17.55 -15.94
N GLN A 127 -1.03 17.33 -14.70
CA GLN A 127 -2.16 18.04 -14.12
C GLN A 127 -1.91 19.55 -14.13
N HIS A 128 -2.90 20.35 -14.51
CA HIS A 128 -2.72 21.81 -14.51
C HIS A 128 -2.66 22.32 -13.06
N ILE A 129 -1.55 22.93 -12.70
CA ILE A 129 -1.25 23.35 -11.32
C ILE A 129 -1.52 24.84 -11.09
N GLY A 130 -1.55 25.64 -12.15
CA GLY A 130 -1.83 27.06 -12.09
C GLY A 130 -1.86 27.69 -13.48
N ILE A 131 -1.94 29.01 -13.52
CA ILE A 131 -1.88 29.79 -14.76
C ILE A 131 -0.53 30.51 -14.82
N GLN A 132 0.16 30.46 -15.95
CA GLN A 132 1.42 31.16 -16.19
C GLN A 132 1.21 32.68 -16.03
N ALA A 133 2.05 33.32 -15.23
CA ALA A 133 2.01 34.76 -14.98
C ALA A 133 3.44 35.30 -14.76
N THR A 134 3.55 36.47 -14.15
CA THR A 134 4.79 36.89 -13.49
C THR A 134 4.39 37.63 -12.25
N THR A 135 4.59 36.99 -11.11
CA THR A 135 4.14 37.47 -9.80
C THR A 135 5.33 37.80 -8.93
N ASP A 136 5.27 38.92 -8.21
CA ASP A 136 6.28 39.30 -7.22
C ASP A 136 6.08 38.62 -5.86
N ARG A 137 6.87 39.06 -4.87
CA ARG A 137 6.81 38.54 -3.49
C ARG A 137 5.44 38.74 -2.81
N SER A 138 4.65 39.73 -3.24
CA SER A 138 3.29 39.97 -2.74
C SER A 138 2.25 39.11 -3.48
N GLY A 139 2.65 38.46 -4.57
CA GLY A 139 1.78 37.74 -5.49
C GLY A 139 1.10 38.67 -6.50
N ASP A 140 1.55 39.91 -6.63
CA ASP A 140 0.98 40.87 -7.58
C ASP A 140 1.62 40.66 -8.96
N GLN A 141 0.82 40.74 -10.01
CA GLN A 141 1.31 40.50 -11.37
C GLN A 141 2.16 41.69 -11.86
N VAL A 142 3.45 41.46 -12.10
CA VAL A 142 4.43 42.47 -12.52
C VAL A 142 5.30 41.94 -13.65
N GLY A 143 5.60 42.75 -14.67
CA GLY A 143 6.58 42.40 -15.70
C GLY A 143 6.10 41.40 -16.78
N ALA A 144 7.06 40.71 -17.39
CA ALA A 144 6.86 39.88 -18.58
C ALA A 144 6.61 38.41 -18.24
N ILE A 145 5.46 37.88 -18.69
CA ILE A 145 4.93 36.53 -18.40
C ILE A 145 5.91 35.42 -18.80
N HIS A 146 6.27 34.55 -17.84
CA HIS A 146 7.12 33.35 -18.04
C HIS A 146 6.87 32.32 -16.93
N VAL A 147 7.34 31.08 -17.14
CA VAL A 147 7.45 30.03 -16.13
C VAL A 147 8.90 29.96 -15.67
N HIS A 148 9.12 30.02 -14.37
CA HIS A 148 10.37 29.63 -13.75
C HIS A 148 10.20 28.24 -13.14
N ALA A 149 10.98 27.27 -13.62
CA ALA A 149 10.94 25.89 -13.13
C ALA A 149 12.25 25.53 -12.45
N GLU A 150 12.16 24.79 -11.34
CA GLU A 150 13.29 24.19 -10.65
C GLU A 150 13.11 22.67 -10.57
N LEU A 151 13.84 21.93 -11.41
CA LEU A 151 13.72 20.47 -11.59
C LEU A 151 15.09 19.81 -11.80
N GLU A 152 15.18 18.50 -11.61
CA GLU A 152 16.35 17.74 -12.04
C GLU A 152 16.43 17.67 -13.59
N GLU A 153 17.62 17.43 -14.13
CA GLU A 153 17.86 17.46 -15.58
C GLU A 153 16.96 16.49 -16.36
N ALA A 154 16.79 15.27 -15.84
CA ALA A 154 15.98 14.24 -16.48
C ALA A 154 14.50 14.63 -16.54
N ASP A 155 13.97 15.25 -15.48
CA ASP A 155 12.60 15.73 -15.43
C ASP A 155 12.37 16.90 -16.39
N PHE A 156 13.34 17.81 -16.54
CA PHE A 156 13.28 18.84 -17.58
C PHE A 156 13.22 18.26 -18.97
N LYS A 157 14.09 17.29 -19.29
CA LYS A 157 14.12 16.64 -20.61
C LYS A 157 12.77 16.02 -20.95
N ARG A 158 12.18 15.26 -20.01
CA ARG A 158 10.83 14.69 -20.15
C ARG A 158 9.78 15.80 -20.33
N TYR A 159 9.79 16.81 -19.45
CA TYR A 159 8.79 17.88 -19.41
C TYR A 159 8.76 18.72 -20.69
N ILE A 160 9.91 19.10 -21.24
CA ILE A 160 9.99 19.80 -22.54
C ILE A 160 9.55 18.88 -23.68
N ALA A 161 10.02 17.63 -23.71
CA ALA A 161 9.67 16.67 -24.76
C ALA A 161 8.15 16.39 -24.81
N ASP A 162 7.50 16.27 -23.64
CA ASP A 162 6.08 15.97 -23.54
C ASP A 162 5.20 17.18 -23.88
N MET A 163 5.65 18.41 -23.60
CA MET A 163 4.97 19.63 -24.08
C MET A 163 5.13 19.85 -25.59
N VAL A 164 6.32 19.58 -26.14
CA VAL A 164 6.61 19.72 -27.59
C VAL A 164 5.90 18.66 -28.41
N SER A 165 5.89 17.41 -27.96
CA SER A 165 5.15 16.31 -28.60
C SER A 165 3.63 16.47 -28.48
N GLY A 166 3.16 17.22 -27.48
CA GLY A 166 1.75 17.47 -27.19
C GLY A 166 1.11 16.42 -26.28
N THR A 167 1.91 15.51 -25.69
CA THR A 167 1.52 14.64 -24.57
C THR A 167 0.95 15.47 -23.43
N LEU A 168 1.64 16.55 -23.04
CA LEU A 168 1.08 17.59 -22.18
C LEU A 168 0.42 18.67 -23.04
N ASN A 169 -0.84 18.98 -22.72
CA ASN A 169 -1.62 19.94 -23.50
C ASN A 169 -2.46 20.90 -22.62
N PRO A 170 -2.69 22.14 -23.07
CA PRO A 170 -3.47 23.17 -22.35
C PRO A 170 -4.97 22.92 -22.24
N ASP A 171 -5.50 21.89 -22.88
CA ASP A 171 -6.95 21.61 -22.88
C ASP A 171 -7.35 20.46 -21.95
N GLU A 172 -6.38 19.75 -21.37
CA GLU A 172 -6.61 18.60 -20.49
C GLU A 172 -6.09 18.88 -19.08
N GLU A 173 -7.03 19.14 -18.17
CA GLU A 173 -6.74 19.62 -16.82
C GLU A 173 -6.14 18.55 -15.90
N ASN A 174 -6.50 17.28 -16.13
CA ASN A 174 -5.97 16.09 -15.45
C ASN A 174 -5.84 14.95 -16.48
N PRO A 175 -4.67 14.76 -17.11
CA PRO A 175 -4.49 13.68 -18.09
C PRO A 175 -4.62 12.31 -17.41
N SER A 176 -5.42 11.41 -17.99
CA SER A 176 -5.71 10.11 -17.40
C SER A 176 -4.56 9.13 -17.64
N VAL A 177 -3.75 8.86 -16.62
CA VAL A 177 -2.94 7.65 -16.60
C VAL A 177 -3.87 6.46 -16.36
N ALA A 178 -3.81 5.46 -17.24
CA ALA A 178 -4.73 4.32 -17.32
C ALA A 178 -4.97 3.62 -15.96
N GLY A 179 -6.24 3.44 -15.59
CA GLY A 179 -6.68 2.90 -14.31
C GLY A 179 -6.51 1.39 -14.14
N GLY A 180 -6.14 0.99 -12.92
CA GLY A 180 -6.20 -0.40 -12.41
C GLY A 180 -7.31 -0.55 -11.37
N GLY A 181 -8.14 -1.58 -11.52
CA GLY A 181 -9.31 -1.85 -10.67
C GLY A 181 -9.00 -2.51 -9.33
N VAL A 182 -9.98 -2.37 -8.43
CA VAL A 182 -10.13 -2.87 -7.05
C VAL A 182 -9.40 -4.19 -6.79
N SER A 183 -8.36 -4.12 -5.97
CA SER A 183 -7.73 -5.21 -5.20
C SER A 183 -6.96 -4.56 -4.07
N ALA A 184 -7.19 -5.01 -2.83
CA ALA A 184 -6.56 -4.47 -1.64
C ALA A 184 -5.02 -4.53 -1.73
N ALA A 185 -4.36 -3.37 -1.62
CA ALA A 185 -2.97 -3.27 -1.16
C ALA A 185 -2.76 -1.86 -0.58
N LYS A 186 -2.94 -1.71 0.74
CA LYS A 186 -2.61 -0.51 1.53
C LYS A 186 -1.12 -0.51 1.98
N GLY A 187 -0.22 -1.17 1.24
CA GLY A 187 1.19 -1.32 1.61
C GLY A 187 2.13 -1.34 0.40
N ASP A 188 3.41 -1.01 0.63
CA ASP A 188 4.47 -0.99 -0.39
C ASP A 188 4.77 -2.40 -0.97
N TRP A 189 4.30 -3.46 -0.29
CA TRP A 189 4.47 -4.86 -0.67
C TRP A 189 3.17 -5.65 -0.54
N CYS A 190 2.90 -6.59 -1.45
CA CYS A 190 1.79 -7.52 -1.37
C CYS A 190 2.18 -8.92 -1.88
N TYR A 191 1.37 -9.91 -1.54
CA TYR A 191 1.53 -11.25 -2.11
C TYR A 191 1.20 -11.23 -3.62
N PRO A 192 1.92 -12.01 -4.44
CA PRO A 192 1.72 -12.10 -5.89
C PRO A 192 0.36 -12.73 -6.26
N CYS A 193 -0.16 -13.60 -5.40
CA CYS A 193 -1.53 -14.12 -5.44
C CYS A 193 -2.18 -13.76 -4.10
N THR A 194 -3.44 -13.32 -4.09
CA THR A 194 -4.10 -12.82 -2.87
C THR A 194 -4.18 -13.91 -1.81
N ALA A 195 -3.67 -13.67 -0.61
CA ALA A 195 -3.78 -14.63 0.49
C ALA A 195 -5.24 -14.72 0.98
N LEU A 196 -5.77 -15.94 1.15
CA LEU A 196 -7.19 -16.17 1.47
C LEU A 196 -7.47 -16.10 2.98
N THR A 197 -6.66 -16.76 3.81
CA THR A 197 -6.72 -16.71 5.28
C THR A 197 -5.40 -17.22 5.88
N GLY A 198 -4.96 -16.62 6.98
CA GLY A 198 -3.79 -17.09 7.72
C GLY A 198 -2.84 -15.95 8.08
N ASN A 199 -1.85 -16.27 8.90
CA ASN A 199 -0.77 -15.37 9.25
C ASN A 199 0.46 -15.55 8.34
N ALA A 200 1.43 -14.65 8.47
CA ALA A 200 2.65 -14.64 7.67
C ALA A 200 3.38 -16.00 7.64
N LEU A 201 3.53 -16.67 8.77
CA LEU A 201 4.20 -17.97 8.85
C LEU A 201 3.36 -19.09 8.21
N GLN A 202 2.04 -19.03 8.33
CA GLN A 202 1.14 -19.99 7.67
C GLN A 202 1.20 -19.88 6.13
N HIS A 203 1.35 -18.67 5.60
CA HIS A 203 1.55 -18.50 4.14
C HIS A 203 2.90 -19.08 3.68
N LEU A 204 3.94 -19.01 4.52
CA LEU A 204 5.22 -19.62 4.21
C LEU A 204 5.14 -21.16 4.25
N THR A 205 4.51 -21.74 5.27
CA THR A 205 4.37 -23.21 5.37
C THR A 205 3.40 -23.78 4.34
N ALA A 206 2.47 -22.98 3.81
CA ALA A 206 1.60 -23.40 2.69
C ALA A 206 2.40 -23.80 1.44
N LEU A 207 3.62 -23.29 1.27
CA LEU A 207 4.51 -23.68 0.16
C LEU A 207 4.95 -25.15 0.24
N SER A 208 4.87 -25.79 1.41
CA SER A 208 5.03 -27.26 1.52
C SER A 208 4.00 -28.03 0.69
N LYS A 209 2.88 -27.40 0.31
CA LYS A 209 1.85 -28.05 -0.50
C LYS A 209 2.09 -27.91 -2.01
N ALA A 210 3.06 -27.10 -2.43
CA ALA A 210 3.47 -27.02 -3.83
C ALA A 210 3.88 -28.40 -4.34
N ARG A 211 3.47 -28.73 -5.57
CA ARG A 211 3.70 -30.02 -6.20
C ARG A 211 4.80 -29.97 -7.25
N ALA A 212 5.03 -28.80 -7.83
CA ALA A 212 5.95 -28.64 -8.95
C ALA A 212 7.42 -28.39 -8.53
N GLY A 213 7.73 -28.17 -7.25
CA GLY A 213 9.09 -27.94 -6.74
C GLY A 213 9.15 -26.93 -5.60
N PHE A 214 10.33 -26.81 -4.98
CA PHE A 214 10.56 -26.00 -3.78
C PHE A 214 11.81 -25.14 -3.92
N TYR A 215 11.86 -24.03 -3.19
CA TYR A 215 13.08 -23.27 -2.97
C TYR A 215 13.93 -23.93 -1.86
N PRO A 216 15.28 -24.00 -1.96
CA PRO A 216 16.12 -23.64 -3.12
C PRO A 216 16.47 -24.85 -4.02
N ILE A 217 15.84 -26.01 -3.83
CA ILE A 217 16.13 -27.25 -4.56
C ILE A 217 14.84 -27.86 -5.10
N GLY A 218 14.79 -28.04 -6.43
CA GLY A 218 13.65 -28.58 -7.14
C GLY A 218 13.44 -30.08 -6.88
N GLY A 219 12.28 -30.60 -7.32
CA GLY A 219 11.93 -32.03 -7.14
C GLY A 219 12.84 -33.01 -7.90
N ASN A 220 13.64 -32.52 -8.83
CA ASN A 220 14.68 -33.25 -9.57
C ASN A 220 16.05 -33.19 -8.87
N GLY A 221 16.14 -32.55 -7.70
CA GLY A 221 17.37 -32.38 -6.95
C GLY A 221 18.30 -31.28 -7.47
N LEU A 222 17.92 -30.55 -8.52
CA LEU A 222 18.71 -29.43 -9.05
C LEU A 222 18.38 -28.12 -8.32
N TRP A 223 19.27 -27.14 -8.46
CA TRP A 223 19.02 -25.76 -8.04
C TRP A 223 17.67 -25.25 -8.55
N HIS A 224 16.93 -24.56 -7.68
CA HIS A 224 15.64 -23.92 -7.99
C HIS A 224 15.59 -22.54 -7.32
N GLY A 225 15.65 -21.48 -8.11
CA GLY A 225 15.81 -20.10 -7.62
C GLY A 225 14.51 -19.45 -7.14
N GLY A 226 13.38 -20.07 -7.43
CA GLY A 226 12.05 -19.49 -7.18
C GLY A 226 11.14 -20.37 -6.33
N ILE A 227 9.84 -20.12 -6.46
CA ILE A 227 8.77 -20.93 -5.85
C ILE A 227 7.70 -21.22 -6.88
N HIS A 228 6.88 -22.24 -6.61
CA HIS A 228 5.72 -22.56 -7.41
C HIS A 228 4.42 -22.26 -6.65
N LEU A 229 3.48 -21.59 -7.32
CA LEU A 229 2.08 -21.51 -6.91
C LEU A 229 1.24 -22.34 -7.89
N ASP A 230 0.72 -23.46 -7.40
CA ASP A 230 0.00 -24.47 -8.18
C ASP A 230 -1.26 -24.93 -7.44
N LYS A 231 -1.92 -26.00 -7.89
CA LYS A 231 -3.14 -26.49 -7.24
C LYS A 231 -2.95 -26.80 -5.76
N GLY A 232 -1.77 -27.23 -5.33
CA GLY A 232 -1.46 -27.55 -3.95
C GLY A 232 -1.48 -26.32 -3.03
N THR A 233 -1.16 -25.13 -3.52
CA THR A 233 -1.14 -23.88 -2.75
C THR A 233 -2.45 -23.09 -2.82
N SER A 234 -3.43 -23.57 -3.59
CA SER A 234 -4.69 -22.84 -3.86
C SER A 234 -5.62 -22.67 -2.65
N GLU A 235 -5.42 -23.42 -1.57
CA GLU A 235 -6.14 -23.21 -0.30
C GLU A 235 -5.63 -21.98 0.45
N ALA A 236 -4.36 -21.62 0.26
CA ALA A 236 -3.73 -20.46 0.91
C ALA A 236 -3.75 -19.21 0.03
N PHE A 237 -3.67 -19.36 -1.29
CA PHE A 237 -3.56 -18.26 -2.25
C PHE A 237 -4.63 -18.32 -3.36
N ASP A 238 -5.35 -17.22 -3.56
CA ASP A 238 -6.19 -17.01 -4.74
C ASP A 238 -5.31 -16.80 -5.97
N GLN A 239 -5.22 -17.86 -6.75
CA GLN A 239 -4.42 -17.92 -7.97
C GLN A 239 -5.21 -17.51 -9.23
N SER A 240 -6.39 -16.89 -9.09
CA SER A 240 -7.17 -16.39 -10.24
C SER A 240 -6.48 -15.23 -10.95
N ARG A 241 -5.59 -14.52 -10.27
CA ARG A 241 -4.90 -13.31 -10.73
C ARG A 241 -3.49 -13.27 -10.15
N VAL A 242 -2.53 -12.82 -10.97
CA VAL A 242 -1.14 -12.58 -10.56
C VAL A 242 -0.90 -11.07 -10.50
N ASN A 243 -0.41 -10.61 -9.36
CA ASN A 243 -0.19 -9.21 -9.02
C ASN A 243 1.30 -8.91 -8.84
N CYS A 244 1.67 -7.65 -9.08
CA CYS A 244 3.01 -7.16 -8.82
C CYS A 244 3.26 -7.09 -7.31
N MET A 245 4.35 -7.67 -6.83
CA MET A 245 4.67 -7.77 -5.41
C MET A 245 4.98 -6.44 -4.75
N THR A 246 5.63 -5.52 -5.46
CA THR A 246 6.01 -4.20 -4.93
C THR A 246 6.11 -3.19 -6.07
N HIS A 247 6.22 -1.91 -5.73
CA HIS A 247 6.38 -0.84 -6.71
C HIS A 247 7.65 -1.04 -7.54
N GLY A 248 7.57 -0.73 -8.83
CA GLY A 248 8.69 -0.90 -9.74
C GLY A 248 8.35 -0.50 -11.16
N GLU A 249 9.09 -1.07 -12.10
CA GLU A 249 8.93 -0.85 -13.53
C GLU A 249 8.99 -2.19 -14.26
N VAL A 250 8.00 -2.46 -15.11
CA VAL A 250 8.04 -3.58 -16.04
C VAL A 250 9.08 -3.27 -17.11
N VAL A 251 10.14 -4.08 -17.15
CA VAL A 251 11.30 -3.86 -18.03
C VAL A 251 11.28 -4.79 -19.24
N ALA A 252 10.72 -5.99 -19.09
CA ALA A 252 10.58 -6.94 -20.19
C ALA A 252 9.38 -7.89 -19.97
N TYR A 253 8.83 -8.42 -21.04
CA TYR A 253 7.88 -9.52 -20.97
C TYR A 253 7.95 -10.39 -22.22
N ARG A 254 7.44 -11.62 -22.14
CA ARG A 254 7.13 -12.48 -23.28
C ARG A 254 5.74 -13.05 -23.10
N ILE A 255 4.98 -13.19 -24.18
CA ILE A 255 3.71 -13.91 -24.18
C ILE A 255 3.66 -14.84 -25.37
N ASN A 256 3.26 -16.09 -25.17
CA ASN A 256 3.08 -17.03 -26.27
C ASN A 256 1.83 -16.69 -27.07
N ASP A 257 1.81 -16.90 -28.39
CA ASP A 257 0.55 -16.83 -29.14
C ASP A 257 -0.37 -18.00 -28.73
N GLU A 258 0.17 -19.21 -28.77
CA GLU A 258 -0.35 -20.43 -28.14
C GLU A 258 0.78 -21.12 -27.37
N TYR A 259 0.45 -21.96 -26.39
CA TYR A 259 1.48 -22.72 -25.68
C TYR A 259 2.32 -23.59 -26.63
N PRO A 260 3.66 -23.46 -26.64
CA PRO A 260 4.51 -24.46 -27.26
C PRO A 260 4.28 -25.83 -26.64
N VAL A 261 4.58 -26.88 -27.39
CA VAL A 261 4.32 -28.27 -27.01
C VAL A 261 5.59 -29.08 -27.21
N SER A 262 6.12 -29.64 -26.13
CA SER A 262 7.17 -30.65 -26.21
C SER A 262 6.55 -32.01 -26.55
N THR A 263 7.19 -32.78 -27.42
CA THR A 263 6.71 -34.11 -27.83
C THR A 263 7.69 -35.18 -27.41
N TYR A 264 7.29 -36.00 -26.43
CA TYR A 264 8.10 -37.12 -25.93
C TYR A 264 7.55 -38.46 -26.41
N ALA A 265 8.42 -39.47 -26.45
CA ALA A 265 8.04 -40.85 -26.62
C ALA A 265 7.18 -41.31 -25.43
N GLY A 266 5.95 -41.78 -25.71
CA GLY A 266 5.07 -42.38 -24.71
C GLY A 266 5.04 -43.91 -24.81
N ARG A 267 4.10 -44.55 -24.10
CA ARG A 267 3.85 -46.00 -24.29
C ARG A 267 3.29 -46.21 -25.70
N PRO A 268 3.91 -47.08 -26.53
CA PRO A 268 3.39 -47.37 -27.86
C PRO A 268 1.90 -47.74 -27.81
N PRO A 269 1.03 -47.13 -28.64
CA PRO A 269 1.31 -46.27 -29.80
C PRO A 269 1.19 -44.75 -29.54
N LEU A 270 1.21 -44.28 -28.28
CA LEU A 270 0.90 -42.89 -27.93
C LEU A 270 2.17 -42.04 -27.74
N GLN A 271 2.19 -40.84 -28.31
CA GLN A 271 3.16 -39.77 -27.99
C GLN A 271 2.61 -38.90 -26.86
N ILE A 272 3.49 -38.46 -25.94
CA ILE A 272 3.11 -37.51 -24.88
C ILE A 272 3.32 -36.11 -25.44
N ARG A 273 2.24 -35.32 -25.51
CA ARG A 273 2.27 -33.91 -25.91
C ARG A 273 2.12 -33.04 -24.68
N ALA A 274 3.19 -32.37 -24.28
CA ALA A 274 3.26 -31.59 -23.05
C ALA A 274 3.31 -30.08 -23.39
N PRO A 275 2.18 -29.35 -23.33
CA PRO A 275 2.19 -27.91 -23.48
C PRO A 275 2.87 -27.24 -22.28
N PHE A 276 3.60 -26.17 -22.55
CA PHE A 276 4.28 -25.39 -21.52
C PHE A 276 4.24 -23.90 -21.86
N SER A 277 4.19 -23.06 -20.85
CA SER A 277 4.24 -21.61 -21.02
C SER A 277 5.66 -21.10 -20.91
N THR A 278 6.08 -20.31 -21.91
CA THR A 278 7.29 -19.50 -21.85
C THR A 278 6.97 -18.02 -21.61
N ALA A 279 5.70 -17.69 -21.34
CA ALA A 279 5.27 -16.34 -21.08
C ALA A 279 5.76 -15.86 -19.70
N PHE A 280 6.40 -14.70 -19.65
CA PHE A 280 6.86 -14.07 -18.42
C PHE A 280 6.67 -12.57 -18.40
N VAL A 281 6.77 -12.01 -17.20
CA VAL A 281 6.93 -10.57 -16.97
C VAL A 281 8.10 -10.39 -16.00
N LEU A 282 9.01 -9.48 -16.33
CA LEU A 282 10.15 -9.10 -15.51
C LEU A 282 9.96 -7.67 -15.02
N VAL A 283 9.99 -7.49 -13.70
CA VAL A 283 9.81 -6.20 -13.05
C VAL A 283 11.06 -5.84 -12.26
N ARG A 284 11.57 -4.62 -12.45
CA ARG A 284 12.68 -4.05 -11.70
C ARG A 284 12.15 -3.22 -10.54
N HIS A 285 12.72 -3.41 -9.35
CA HIS A 285 12.36 -2.75 -8.11
C HIS A 285 13.59 -2.12 -7.45
N THR A 286 13.35 -1.22 -6.50
CA THR A 286 14.38 -0.70 -5.59
C THR A 286 14.00 -1.05 -4.16
N LEU A 287 14.81 -1.92 -3.52
CA LEU A 287 14.69 -2.22 -2.10
C LEU A 287 15.52 -1.22 -1.30
N GLN A 288 14.87 -0.43 -0.44
CA GLN A 288 15.52 0.60 0.36
C GLN A 288 14.72 0.88 1.65
N PRO A 289 15.37 1.12 2.81
CA PRO A 289 14.67 1.55 4.01
C PRO A 289 14.06 2.94 3.87
N LYS A 290 12.95 3.18 4.59
CA LYS A 290 12.37 4.51 4.71
C LYS A 290 13.38 5.42 5.43
N ALA A 291 13.68 6.58 4.86
CA ALA A 291 14.64 7.50 5.42
C ALA A 291 14.17 7.99 6.82
N PRO A 292 15.04 8.04 7.84
CA PRO A 292 14.69 8.61 9.13
C PRO A 292 14.28 10.07 8.96
N ALA A 293 13.31 10.55 9.74
CA ALA A 293 12.79 11.92 9.65
C ALA A 293 13.81 13.04 10.00
N THR A 294 15.06 12.71 10.32
CA THR A 294 16.10 13.66 10.79
C THR A 294 17.11 13.98 9.69
N THR A 295 17.29 15.27 9.40
CA THR A 295 18.18 15.84 8.37
C THR A 295 19.66 15.92 8.80
N ASP A 296 20.14 14.96 9.58
CA ASP A 296 21.53 14.98 10.08
C ASP A 296 22.47 14.31 9.06
N GLU A 297 23.25 15.12 8.34
CA GLU A 297 24.21 14.64 7.33
C GLU A 297 25.35 13.78 7.91
N SER A 298 25.50 13.72 9.24
CA SER A 298 26.47 12.83 9.90
C SER A 298 26.00 11.37 10.00
N LYS A 299 24.71 11.07 9.72
CA LYS A 299 24.15 9.72 9.77
C LYS A 299 24.29 8.97 8.43
N PRO A 300 24.45 7.64 8.45
CA PRO A 300 24.58 6.84 7.23
C PRO A 300 23.32 6.94 6.35
N LYS A 301 23.53 7.08 5.04
CA LYS A 301 22.45 7.07 4.04
C LYS A 301 21.74 5.71 4.03
N PRO A 302 20.43 5.65 3.73
CA PRO A 302 19.72 4.38 3.64
C PRO A 302 20.28 3.56 2.46
N PRO A 303 20.74 2.32 2.70
CA PRO A 303 21.27 1.45 1.65
C PRO A 303 20.17 1.10 0.65
N LYS A 304 20.58 0.80 -0.58
CA LYS A 304 19.67 0.47 -1.68
C LYS A 304 20.17 -0.75 -2.43
N LEU A 305 19.23 -1.56 -2.91
CA LEU A 305 19.49 -2.73 -3.73
C LEU A 305 18.50 -2.76 -4.89
N THR A 306 19.00 -2.98 -6.11
CA THR A 306 18.14 -3.27 -7.26
C THR A 306 17.70 -4.73 -7.19
N LEU A 307 16.38 -4.96 -7.18
CA LEU A 307 15.78 -6.29 -7.23
C LEU A 307 15.03 -6.48 -8.54
N TYR A 308 14.94 -7.73 -8.99
CA TYR A 308 14.07 -8.14 -10.08
C TYR A 308 13.09 -9.19 -9.57
N SER A 309 11.81 -9.07 -9.94
CA SER A 309 10.85 -10.15 -9.80
C SER A 309 10.46 -10.70 -11.17
N LEU A 310 10.57 -12.02 -11.32
CA LEU A 310 10.20 -12.76 -12.53
C LEU A 310 8.93 -13.56 -12.27
N TYR A 311 7.89 -13.28 -13.04
CA TYR A 311 6.62 -14.02 -13.03
C TYR A 311 6.56 -14.87 -14.28
N MET A 312 6.74 -16.19 -14.14
CA MET A 312 6.96 -17.13 -15.22
C MET A 312 5.81 -18.13 -15.32
N HIS A 313 5.60 -18.67 -16.52
CA HIS A 313 4.50 -19.57 -16.89
C HIS A 313 3.12 -18.90 -16.94
N LEU A 314 3.02 -17.66 -17.44
CA LEU A 314 1.74 -16.93 -17.56
C LEU A 314 0.84 -17.45 -18.71
N LYS A 315 -0.43 -17.05 -18.75
CA LYS A 315 -1.36 -17.42 -19.84
C LYS A 315 -0.89 -16.98 -21.23
N CYS A 316 -1.21 -17.79 -22.24
CA CYS A 316 -0.90 -17.46 -23.63
C CYS A 316 -1.97 -16.52 -24.22
N TRP A 317 -1.64 -15.82 -25.31
CA TRP A 317 -2.52 -14.85 -25.95
C TRP A 317 -3.81 -15.48 -26.47
N LYS A 318 -3.78 -16.75 -26.92
CA LYS A 318 -4.98 -17.52 -27.27
C LYS A 318 -6.02 -17.56 -26.13
N ASP A 319 -5.59 -17.73 -24.89
CA ASP A 319 -6.51 -17.79 -23.75
C ASP A 319 -7.23 -16.44 -23.54
N TYR A 320 -6.50 -15.33 -23.64
CA TYR A 320 -7.06 -13.96 -23.57
C TYR A 320 -7.98 -13.61 -24.74
N ARG A 321 -7.79 -14.27 -25.90
CA ARG A 321 -8.70 -14.15 -27.06
C ARG A 321 -9.95 -15.00 -26.88
N GLN A 322 -9.87 -16.11 -26.16
CA GLN A 322 -11.00 -17.02 -25.91
C GLN A 322 -11.90 -16.56 -24.76
N ASP A 323 -11.34 -15.89 -23.75
CA ASP A 323 -12.10 -15.34 -22.62
C ASP A 323 -11.93 -13.82 -22.52
N GLU A 324 -12.94 -13.09 -23.03
CA GLU A 324 -12.99 -11.62 -22.97
C GLU A 324 -13.11 -11.07 -21.54
N LYS A 325 -13.42 -11.90 -20.53
CA LYS A 325 -13.50 -11.48 -19.12
C LYS A 325 -12.14 -11.46 -18.43
N LEU A 326 -11.12 -12.11 -19.01
CA LEU A 326 -9.77 -12.07 -18.45
C LEU A 326 -9.23 -10.63 -18.52
N ALA A 327 -8.94 -10.08 -17.35
CA ALA A 327 -8.33 -8.77 -17.26
C ALA A 327 -6.96 -8.81 -17.94
N ARG A 328 -6.63 -7.76 -18.68
CA ARG A 328 -5.37 -7.69 -19.44
C ARG A 328 -4.42 -6.72 -18.76
N PRO A 329 -3.12 -7.05 -18.62
CA PRO A 329 -2.14 -6.15 -18.03
C PRO A 329 -2.10 -4.81 -18.77
N THR A 330 -1.96 -3.72 -18.01
CA THR A 330 -1.98 -2.35 -18.55
C THR A 330 -0.74 -2.02 -19.38
N PHE A 331 0.38 -2.73 -19.16
CA PHE A 331 1.61 -2.58 -19.94
C PHE A 331 1.58 -3.25 -21.33
N TRP A 332 0.50 -3.96 -21.68
CA TRP A 332 0.26 -4.45 -23.04
C TRP A 332 -0.33 -3.34 -23.93
N GLY A 333 0.56 -2.67 -24.68
CA GLY A 333 0.25 -1.87 -25.87
C GLY A 333 -1.11 -1.16 -25.87
N ALA A 334 -1.16 0.06 -25.33
CA ALA A 334 -2.32 0.93 -25.49
C ALA A 334 -2.58 1.21 -26.99
N GLY A 335 -3.86 1.27 -27.40
CA GLY A 335 -4.24 1.83 -28.69
C GLY A 335 -4.90 0.90 -29.72
N ILE A 336 -5.20 -0.36 -29.40
CA ILE A 336 -6.06 -1.21 -30.24
C ILE A 336 -7.48 -1.19 -29.69
N TYR A 337 -8.47 -1.06 -30.56
CA TYR A 337 -9.87 -0.97 -30.16
C TYR A 337 -10.77 -1.79 -31.07
N THR A 338 -11.82 -2.34 -30.49
CA THR A 338 -12.95 -2.92 -31.24
C THR A 338 -14.10 -1.93 -31.28
N VAL A 339 -14.66 -1.70 -32.46
CA VAL A 339 -15.84 -0.86 -32.63
C VAL A 339 -17.08 -1.55 -32.04
N ASN A 340 -17.64 -0.97 -30.97
CA ASN A 340 -18.83 -1.44 -30.29
C ASN A 340 -19.91 -0.35 -30.23
N THR A 341 -20.81 -0.39 -31.21
CA THR A 341 -21.88 0.59 -31.43
C THR A 341 -23.23 -0.12 -31.55
N ARG A 342 -24.30 0.49 -31.02
CA ARG A 342 -25.67 -0.05 -31.15
C ARG A 342 -26.25 0.12 -32.55
N SER A 343 -25.74 1.08 -33.32
CA SER A 343 -26.25 1.40 -34.66
C SER A 343 -25.69 0.51 -35.78
N GLY A 344 -24.74 -0.38 -35.47
CA GLY A 344 -24.09 -1.25 -36.46
C GLY A 344 -22.91 -0.61 -37.19
N GLU A 345 -22.74 0.72 -37.12
CA GLU A 345 -21.65 1.47 -37.76
C GLU A 345 -21.09 2.56 -36.82
N LEU A 346 -19.82 2.91 -36.98
CA LEU A 346 -19.14 4.01 -36.29
C LEU A 346 -18.58 4.99 -37.31
N ASN A 347 -18.97 6.26 -37.18
CA ASN A 347 -18.50 7.31 -38.08
C ASN A 347 -17.03 7.64 -37.83
N VAL A 348 -16.24 7.62 -38.90
CA VAL A 348 -14.90 8.20 -38.98
C VAL A 348 -15.04 9.64 -39.44
N ARG A 349 -14.61 10.58 -38.61
CA ARG A 349 -14.78 12.01 -38.84
C ARG A 349 -13.48 12.67 -39.24
N ALA A 350 -13.54 13.70 -40.08
CA ALA A 350 -12.35 14.44 -40.52
C ALA A 350 -11.57 15.08 -39.36
N GLU A 351 -12.24 15.40 -38.26
CA GLU A 351 -11.67 16.06 -37.08
C GLU A 351 -12.20 15.44 -35.77
N ALA A 352 -11.46 15.61 -34.66
CA ALA A 352 -11.79 15.12 -33.33
C ALA A 352 -12.97 15.87 -32.65
N ARG A 353 -14.17 15.86 -33.25
CA ARG A 353 -15.40 16.46 -32.70
C ARG A 353 -16.67 15.87 -33.31
N SER A 354 -17.77 15.92 -32.55
CA SER A 354 -19.05 15.28 -32.90
C SER A 354 -19.75 15.85 -34.13
N ASN A 355 -19.51 17.11 -34.49
CA ASN A 355 -20.13 17.78 -35.64
C ASN A 355 -19.22 17.85 -36.89
N ALA A 356 -18.04 17.24 -36.87
CA ALA A 356 -17.17 17.20 -38.05
C ALA A 356 -17.74 16.29 -39.15
N SER A 357 -17.38 16.62 -40.40
CA SER A 357 -17.78 15.85 -41.58
C SER A 357 -17.36 14.38 -41.44
N ILE A 358 -18.27 13.48 -41.82
CA ILE A 358 -18.04 12.04 -41.82
C ILE A 358 -17.30 11.72 -43.12
N ILE A 359 -16.12 11.14 -43.02
CA ILE A 359 -15.25 10.79 -44.16
C ILE A 359 -15.22 9.28 -44.44
N GLY A 360 -15.74 8.49 -43.50
CA GLY A 360 -15.92 7.05 -43.64
C GLY A 360 -16.73 6.50 -42.48
N LYS A 361 -17.05 5.20 -42.54
CA LYS A 361 -17.74 4.49 -41.48
C LYS A 361 -17.13 3.12 -41.28
N LEU A 362 -16.95 2.70 -40.04
CA LEU A 362 -16.46 1.39 -39.65
C LEU A 362 -17.63 0.52 -39.18
N SER A 363 -17.71 -0.72 -39.66
CA SER A 363 -18.72 -1.68 -39.18
C SER A 363 -18.53 -2.02 -37.70
N LYS A 364 -19.62 -2.33 -36.98
CA LYS A 364 -19.54 -2.95 -35.64
C LYS A 364 -18.70 -4.22 -35.70
N GLY A 365 -17.78 -4.36 -34.76
CA GLY A 365 -16.80 -5.45 -34.73
C GLY A 365 -15.53 -5.18 -35.53
N ALA A 366 -15.43 -4.07 -36.27
CA ALA A 366 -14.18 -3.67 -36.90
C ALA A 366 -13.08 -3.45 -35.85
N GLN A 367 -11.89 -3.95 -36.13
CA GLN A 367 -10.71 -3.74 -35.30
C GLN A 367 -9.88 -2.60 -35.88
N ILE A 368 -9.51 -1.66 -35.02
CA ILE A 368 -8.73 -0.49 -35.40
C ILE A 368 -7.59 -0.26 -34.43
N ARG A 369 -6.52 0.35 -34.94
CA ARG A 369 -5.53 1.03 -34.12
C ARG A 369 -5.91 2.50 -34.05
N ALA A 370 -6.03 3.03 -32.84
CA ALA A 370 -6.29 4.43 -32.60
C ALA A 370 -5.36 4.97 -31.51
N SER A 371 -4.99 6.24 -31.62
CA SER A 371 -4.07 6.91 -30.70
C SER A 371 -4.70 8.19 -30.16
N GLY A 372 -4.16 8.71 -29.06
CA GLY A 372 -4.67 9.89 -28.38
C GLY A 372 -5.66 9.57 -27.25
N GLU A 373 -6.20 10.62 -26.63
CA GLU A 373 -7.06 10.54 -25.44
C GLU A 373 -8.32 11.40 -25.61
N GLY A 374 -9.35 11.16 -24.78
CA GLY A 374 -10.61 11.91 -24.79
C GLY A 374 -11.72 11.31 -25.66
N THR A 375 -12.74 12.10 -25.99
CA THR A 375 -13.98 11.62 -26.63
C THR A 375 -13.79 11.11 -28.06
N PHE A 376 -12.71 11.50 -28.75
CA PHE A 376 -12.37 11.05 -30.10
C PHE A 376 -10.90 10.65 -30.17
N LEU A 377 -10.63 9.41 -30.61
CA LEU A 377 -9.28 8.90 -30.85
C LEU A 377 -8.93 9.07 -32.32
N LYS A 378 -7.66 9.35 -32.62
CA LYS A 378 -7.15 9.42 -33.99
C LYS A 378 -7.08 8.01 -34.57
N LEU A 379 -7.69 7.78 -35.73
CA LEU A 379 -7.60 6.49 -36.41
C LEU A 379 -6.23 6.38 -37.07
N GLU A 380 -5.42 5.41 -36.64
CA GLU A 380 -4.10 5.14 -37.21
C GLU A 380 -4.16 4.03 -38.26
N GLN A 381 -4.99 3.01 -38.02
CA GLN A 381 -5.10 1.85 -38.91
C GLN A 381 -6.47 1.17 -38.79
N VAL A 382 -7.02 0.71 -39.92
CA VAL A 382 -8.10 -0.29 -39.93
C VAL A 382 -7.47 -1.66 -40.10
N ILE A 383 -7.60 -2.52 -39.09
CA ILE A 383 -6.97 -3.85 -39.04
C ILE A 383 -7.89 -4.89 -39.71
N SER A 384 -9.19 -4.83 -39.42
CA SER A 384 -10.22 -5.71 -40.00
C SER A 384 -11.62 -5.06 -39.93
N GLY A 385 -12.53 -5.52 -40.79
CA GLY A 385 -13.88 -4.96 -40.95
C GLY A 385 -14.00 -4.04 -42.16
N ASN A 386 -15.23 -3.69 -42.54
CA ASN A 386 -15.48 -2.87 -43.73
C ASN A 386 -15.47 -1.38 -43.38
N ASP A 387 -14.82 -0.59 -44.22
CA ASP A 387 -14.88 0.87 -44.22
C ASP A 387 -15.56 1.41 -45.48
N GLN A 388 -16.62 2.22 -45.33
CA GLN A 388 -17.35 2.80 -46.46
C GLN A 388 -17.53 4.33 -46.36
N PRO A 389 -17.11 5.11 -47.38
CA PRO A 389 -16.21 4.72 -48.46
C PRO A 389 -14.84 4.27 -47.91
N ALA A 390 -14.07 3.52 -48.70
CA ALA A 390 -12.74 3.04 -48.31
C ALA A 390 -11.82 4.23 -47.97
N LEU A 391 -11.23 4.21 -46.78
CA LEU A 391 -10.37 5.27 -46.29
C LEU A 391 -9.01 5.18 -46.98
N THR A 392 -8.68 6.15 -47.82
CA THR A 392 -7.41 6.17 -48.54
C THR A 392 -6.30 6.74 -47.65
N PRO A 393 -5.17 6.05 -47.46
CA PRO A 393 -4.02 6.60 -46.74
C PRO A 393 -3.50 7.89 -47.39
N LYS A 394 -2.98 8.80 -46.58
CA LYS A 394 -2.26 10.00 -47.05
C LYS A 394 -0.89 9.61 -47.63
N GLU A 395 -0.20 10.57 -48.25
CA GLU A 395 1.12 10.36 -48.86
C GLU A 395 2.18 9.81 -47.88
N ASP A 396 2.02 10.03 -46.58
CA ASP A 396 2.88 9.52 -45.50
C ASP A 396 2.47 8.12 -44.98
N GLY A 397 1.46 7.49 -45.60
CA GLY A 397 0.93 6.19 -45.21
C GLY A 397 -0.08 6.22 -44.05
N SER A 398 -0.39 7.39 -43.46
CA SER A 398 -1.35 7.50 -42.36
C SER A 398 -2.81 7.52 -42.85
N LEU A 399 -3.72 6.85 -42.13
CA LEU A 399 -5.15 6.96 -42.43
C LEU A 399 -5.72 8.30 -41.92
N PRO A 400 -6.64 8.93 -42.68
CA PRO A 400 -7.33 10.11 -42.22
C PRO A 400 -8.47 9.74 -41.24
N GLY A 401 -8.62 10.53 -40.18
CA GLY A 401 -9.87 10.61 -39.42
C GLY A 401 -9.79 10.29 -37.93
N TYR A 402 -10.92 10.49 -37.26
CA TYR A 402 -11.10 10.33 -35.82
C TYR A 402 -12.39 9.56 -35.52
N VAL A 403 -12.35 8.72 -34.49
CA VAL A 403 -13.42 7.82 -34.05
C VAL A 403 -13.80 8.10 -32.61
N ALA A 404 -15.09 8.06 -32.27
CA ALA A 404 -15.53 8.36 -30.90
C ALA A 404 -15.19 7.23 -29.94
N SER A 405 -14.43 7.53 -28.87
CA SER A 405 -13.91 6.56 -27.90
C SER A 405 -14.99 5.84 -27.10
N SER A 406 -16.15 6.46 -26.88
CA SER A 406 -17.30 5.85 -26.20
C SER A 406 -17.90 4.65 -26.94
N PHE A 407 -17.55 4.48 -28.22
CA PHE A 407 -17.94 3.33 -29.04
C PHE A 407 -16.77 2.39 -29.32
N LEU A 408 -15.68 2.53 -28.56
CA LEU A 408 -14.48 1.73 -28.68
C LEU A 408 -14.27 0.94 -27.40
N THR A 409 -14.06 -0.36 -27.54
CA THR A 409 -13.63 -1.22 -26.43
C THR A 409 -12.13 -1.40 -26.56
N SER A 410 -11.36 -0.85 -25.61
CA SER A 410 -9.89 -1.01 -25.57
C SER A 410 -9.54 -2.49 -25.55
N GLN A 411 -8.62 -2.84 -26.42
CA GLN A 411 -8.01 -4.15 -26.49
C GLN A 411 -6.55 -3.93 -26.08
N SER A 412 -6.23 -4.09 -24.80
CA SER A 412 -4.81 -4.27 -24.43
C SER A 412 -4.34 -5.52 -25.15
N GLN A 413 -3.34 -5.37 -26.02
CA GLN A 413 -2.76 -6.47 -26.77
C GLN A 413 -1.24 -6.39 -26.61
N PRO A 414 -0.56 -7.54 -26.54
CA PRO A 414 0.88 -7.54 -26.45
C PRO A 414 1.50 -6.92 -27.72
N LYS A 415 2.64 -6.23 -27.57
CA LYS A 415 3.38 -5.62 -28.70
C LYS A 415 3.83 -6.67 -29.71
N ALA A 416 4.22 -7.85 -29.21
CA ALA A 416 4.55 -9.03 -30.00
C ALA A 416 4.21 -10.28 -29.20
N THR A 417 3.98 -11.39 -29.91
CA THR A 417 3.81 -12.73 -29.32
C THR A 417 4.96 -13.63 -29.76
N GLY A 418 5.40 -14.53 -28.88
CA GLY A 418 6.45 -15.52 -29.15
C GLY A 418 7.89 -15.02 -29.03
N SER A 419 8.12 -13.73 -28.82
CA SER A 419 9.44 -13.13 -28.60
C SER A 419 9.47 -12.32 -27.32
N VAL A 420 10.67 -12.09 -26.77
CA VAL A 420 10.88 -11.14 -25.68
C VAL A 420 10.61 -9.72 -26.19
N VAL A 421 9.85 -8.97 -25.41
CA VAL A 421 9.56 -7.55 -25.63
C VAL A 421 10.28 -6.77 -24.53
N LEU A 422 11.33 -6.05 -24.91
CA LEU A 422 11.96 -5.05 -24.04
C LEU A 422 11.10 -3.78 -24.03
N LEU A 423 10.83 -3.25 -22.85
CA LEU A 423 10.13 -1.98 -22.67
C LEU A 423 11.15 -0.88 -22.45
N ASP A 424 11.36 -0.06 -23.49
CA ASP A 424 12.16 1.15 -23.45
C ASP A 424 11.30 2.35 -23.94
N PRO A 425 10.93 3.29 -23.06
CA PRO A 425 11.20 3.28 -21.62
C PRO A 425 10.44 2.14 -20.89
N PRO A 426 10.95 1.67 -19.72
CA PRO A 426 10.22 0.78 -18.83
C PRO A 426 8.85 1.35 -18.42
N VAL A 427 7.90 0.48 -18.11
CA VAL A 427 6.53 0.89 -17.76
C VAL A 427 6.33 0.82 -16.24
N PRO A 428 6.02 1.93 -15.54
CA PRO A 428 5.77 1.91 -14.10
C PRO A 428 4.63 0.95 -13.70
N ILE A 429 4.80 0.29 -12.57
CA ILE A 429 3.81 -0.65 -12.00
C ILE A 429 3.80 -0.55 -10.47
N LYS A 430 2.63 -0.65 -9.85
CA LYS A 430 2.47 -0.58 -8.39
C LYS A 430 2.26 -1.97 -7.78
N ALA A 431 2.55 -2.09 -6.48
CA ALA A 431 2.12 -3.25 -5.70
C ALA A 431 0.61 -3.48 -5.90
N GLY A 432 0.21 -4.73 -6.19
CA GLY A 432 -1.18 -5.10 -6.44
C GLY A 432 -1.68 -4.94 -7.89
N ASP A 433 -0.93 -4.25 -8.76
CA ASP A 433 -1.28 -4.13 -10.18
C ASP A 433 -1.17 -5.48 -10.90
N LEU A 434 -2.02 -5.68 -11.90
CA LEU A 434 -2.11 -6.93 -12.65
C LEU A 434 -0.84 -7.19 -13.48
N ILE A 435 -0.18 -8.31 -13.20
CA ILE A 435 0.92 -8.87 -14.01
C ILE A 435 0.37 -9.78 -15.11
N GLY A 436 -0.66 -10.58 -14.79
CA GLY A 436 -1.25 -11.53 -15.71
C GLY A 436 -2.05 -12.60 -14.98
N HIS A 437 -2.21 -13.75 -15.62
CA HIS A 437 -2.90 -14.91 -15.06
C HIS A 437 -2.02 -16.15 -15.15
N VAL A 438 -2.22 -17.06 -14.19
CA VAL A 438 -1.51 -18.35 -14.11
C VAL A 438 -1.74 -19.15 -15.41
N GLY A 439 -0.66 -19.60 -16.04
CA GLY A 439 -0.70 -20.35 -17.30
C GLY A 439 -0.51 -21.84 -17.10
N LYS A 440 -0.41 -22.56 -18.23
CA LYS A 440 -0.29 -24.01 -18.24
C LYS A 440 1.16 -24.47 -18.34
N TYR A 441 1.46 -25.51 -17.59
CA TYR A 441 2.73 -26.22 -17.66
C TYR A 441 2.50 -27.72 -17.51
N GLN A 442 3.21 -28.53 -18.30
CA GLN A 442 3.19 -29.99 -18.20
C GLN A 442 4.61 -30.54 -18.29
N ASN A 443 5.05 -31.31 -17.31
CA ASN A 443 6.27 -32.12 -17.40
C ASN A 443 6.02 -33.42 -18.17
N LYS A 444 7.08 -34.07 -18.65
CA LYS A 444 6.98 -35.38 -19.32
C LYS A 444 6.23 -36.43 -18.47
N SER A 445 6.41 -36.41 -17.15
CA SER A 445 5.82 -37.35 -16.20
C SER A 445 4.36 -37.03 -15.83
N ASP A 446 3.86 -35.84 -16.17
CA ASP A 446 2.52 -35.42 -15.77
C ASP A 446 1.44 -36.07 -16.64
N GLY A 447 0.37 -36.54 -16.00
CA GLY A 447 -0.79 -37.10 -16.71
C GLY A 447 -1.63 -36.08 -17.48
N SER A 448 -1.51 -34.78 -17.14
CA SER A 448 -2.22 -33.68 -17.81
C SER A 448 -1.56 -32.33 -17.52
N PRO A 449 -1.78 -31.29 -18.36
CA PRO A 449 -1.33 -29.94 -18.05
C PRO A 449 -1.91 -29.40 -16.74
N GLN A 450 -1.11 -28.64 -16.01
CA GLN A 450 -1.48 -28.02 -14.73
C GLN A 450 -1.39 -26.50 -14.83
N GLU A 451 -2.19 -25.79 -14.03
CA GLU A 451 -2.04 -24.34 -13.84
C GLU A 451 -0.88 -24.10 -12.86
N LEU A 452 0.15 -23.38 -13.30
CA LEU A 452 1.39 -23.19 -12.57
C LEU A 452 1.90 -21.76 -12.76
N LEU A 453 2.26 -21.10 -11.66
CA LEU A 453 3.08 -19.90 -11.66
C LEU A 453 4.44 -20.26 -11.06
N HIS A 454 5.52 -19.91 -11.76
CA HIS A 454 6.84 -19.85 -11.15
C HIS A 454 7.18 -18.39 -10.84
N LEU A 455 7.64 -18.13 -9.62
CA LEU A 455 8.01 -16.80 -9.15
C LEU A 455 9.41 -16.81 -8.56
N GLU A 456 10.26 -15.94 -9.09
CA GLU A 456 11.65 -15.77 -8.65
C GLU A 456 11.91 -14.30 -8.31
N VAL A 457 12.71 -14.05 -7.27
CA VAL A 457 13.20 -12.72 -6.92
C VAL A 457 14.71 -12.77 -6.81
N PHE A 458 15.40 -11.91 -7.56
CA PHE A 458 16.85 -11.95 -7.63
C PHE A 458 17.51 -10.57 -7.74
N SER A 459 18.82 -10.51 -7.47
CA SER A 459 19.67 -9.34 -7.70
C SER A 459 21.01 -9.75 -8.31
N CYS A 460 21.49 -8.98 -9.29
CA CYS A 460 22.86 -9.10 -9.81
C CYS A 460 23.85 -8.15 -9.09
N GLU A 461 23.38 -7.37 -8.11
CA GLU A 461 24.24 -6.48 -7.33
C GLU A 461 24.96 -7.23 -6.19
N ASP A 462 25.90 -6.55 -5.52
CA ASP A 462 26.63 -7.09 -4.37
C ASP A 462 25.75 -7.12 -3.11
N VAL A 463 25.00 -8.21 -2.96
CA VAL A 463 24.11 -8.42 -1.81
C VAL A 463 24.87 -8.43 -0.47
N PRO A 464 26.00 -9.16 -0.30
CA PRO A 464 26.78 -9.10 0.95
C PRO A 464 27.18 -7.68 1.37
N ALA A 465 27.61 -6.84 0.41
CA ALA A 465 27.92 -5.43 0.69
C ALA A 465 26.67 -4.66 1.14
N PHE A 466 25.55 -4.78 0.42
CA PHE A 466 24.28 -4.15 0.79
C PHE A 466 23.82 -4.56 2.19
N ILE A 467 23.97 -5.83 2.57
CA ILE A 467 23.57 -6.34 3.90
C ILE A 467 24.45 -5.75 5.01
N SER A 468 25.75 -5.61 4.75
CA SER A 468 26.67 -4.93 5.67
C SER A 468 26.25 -3.47 5.92
N GLU A 469 25.89 -2.76 4.84
CA GLU A 469 25.36 -1.39 4.94
C GLU A 469 24.00 -1.35 5.65
N SER A 470 23.11 -2.30 5.36
CA SER A 470 21.80 -2.45 6.00
C SER A 470 21.90 -2.66 7.50
N ARG A 471 22.79 -3.54 7.95
CA ARG A 471 23.06 -3.78 9.37
C ARG A 471 23.64 -2.55 10.06
N THR A 472 24.56 -1.85 9.39
CA THR A 472 25.13 -0.59 9.91
C THR A 472 24.04 0.48 10.04
N TRP A 473 23.14 0.58 9.07
CA TRP A 473 22.01 1.50 9.13
C TRP A 473 21.04 1.13 10.27
N ALA A 474 20.70 -0.15 10.42
CA ALA A 474 19.75 -0.63 11.41
C ALA A 474 20.20 -0.38 12.87
N GLN A 475 21.51 -0.33 13.15
CA GLN A 475 22.05 0.02 14.47
C GLN A 475 21.66 1.43 14.93
N ASN A 476 21.32 2.33 14.00
CA ASN A 476 20.95 3.71 14.29
C ASN A 476 19.44 3.91 14.42
N LEU A 477 18.65 2.83 14.33
CA LEU A 477 17.20 2.91 14.43
C LEU A 477 16.71 3.03 15.87
N PRO A 478 15.60 3.76 16.10
CA PRO A 478 14.89 3.74 17.36
C PRO A 478 14.43 2.33 17.75
N VAL A 479 14.25 2.08 19.04
CA VAL A 479 13.79 0.78 19.56
C VAL A 479 12.41 0.42 19.02
N GLU A 480 11.57 1.43 18.74
CA GLU A 480 10.23 1.28 18.17
C GLU A 480 10.24 0.70 16.75
N GLU A 481 11.36 0.81 16.02
CA GLU A 481 11.54 0.21 14.69
C GLU A 481 12.09 -1.23 14.75
N LYS A 482 12.33 -1.76 15.96
CA LYS A 482 12.72 -3.17 16.18
C LYS A 482 11.49 -4.06 16.30
N THR A 483 10.78 -4.22 15.18
CA THR A 483 9.48 -4.88 15.09
C THR A 483 9.54 -6.41 15.09
N LEU A 484 10.72 -7.03 15.15
CA LEU A 484 10.88 -8.49 15.16
C LEU A 484 11.29 -8.97 16.55
N LEU A 485 10.68 -10.05 17.04
CA LEU A 485 11.04 -10.75 18.27
C LEU A 485 11.71 -12.08 17.88
N LYS A 486 13.02 -12.19 18.11
CA LYS A 486 13.75 -13.45 17.99
C LYS A 486 13.64 -14.23 19.30
N ILE A 487 13.24 -15.49 19.18
CA ILE A 487 13.24 -16.51 20.22
C ILE A 487 14.46 -17.38 19.97
N HIS A 488 15.30 -17.56 20.99
CA HIS A 488 16.55 -18.32 20.88
C HIS A 488 16.38 -19.76 21.38
N ALA A 489 16.90 -20.71 20.61
CA ALA A 489 17.01 -22.11 20.99
C ALA A 489 17.82 -22.28 22.29
N GLY A 490 17.33 -23.11 23.21
CA GLY A 490 17.98 -23.42 24.49
C GLY A 490 18.00 -22.28 25.50
N ALA A 491 17.46 -21.10 25.17
CA ALA A 491 17.45 -19.96 26.07
C ALA A 491 16.32 -20.01 27.11
N SER A 492 15.23 -20.74 26.82
CA SER A 492 14.07 -20.86 27.70
C SER A 492 13.20 -22.08 27.35
N LYS A 493 11.99 -22.11 27.92
CA LYS A 493 10.96 -23.13 27.77
C LYS A 493 9.60 -22.47 27.51
N LEU A 494 8.69 -23.22 26.89
CA LEU A 494 7.26 -22.89 26.88
C LEU A 494 6.60 -23.51 28.10
N ILE A 495 5.85 -22.70 28.85
CA ILE A 495 5.04 -23.18 29.97
C ILE A 495 3.68 -23.64 29.42
N PRO A 496 3.30 -24.93 29.56
CA PRO A 496 2.03 -25.43 29.05
C PRO A 496 0.86 -24.61 29.56
N HIS A 497 -0.11 -24.35 28.67
CA HIS A 497 -1.32 -23.64 29.08
C HIS A 497 -2.13 -24.49 30.05
N ARG A 498 -2.66 -23.84 31.10
CA ARG A 498 -3.57 -24.40 32.09
C ARG A 498 -4.78 -23.46 32.18
N ASP A 499 -5.96 -24.00 32.44
CA ASP A 499 -7.21 -23.22 32.50
C ASP A 499 -7.20 -22.10 33.56
N ASP A 500 -6.30 -22.20 34.55
CA ASP A 500 -6.13 -21.20 35.59
C ASP A 500 -5.25 -20.02 35.17
N ILE A 501 -4.49 -20.13 34.06
CA ILE A 501 -3.59 -19.08 33.59
C ILE A 501 -4.39 -17.96 32.92
N LYS A 502 -4.34 -16.77 33.53
CA LYS A 502 -4.95 -15.52 33.02
C LYS A 502 -4.28 -14.32 33.66
N SER A 503 -4.72 -13.10 33.34
CA SER A 503 -4.02 -11.87 33.79
C SER A 503 -3.89 -11.71 35.31
N ASP A 504 -4.81 -12.28 36.11
CA ASP A 504 -4.76 -12.25 37.58
C ASP A 504 -4.00 -13.44 38.21
N ASN A 505 -3.62 -14.44 37.39
CA ASN A 505 -2.85 -15.61 37.76
C ASN A 505 -1.90 -15.97 36.59
N PRO A 506 -0.87 -15.14 36.34
CA PRO A 506 0.03 -15.34 35.21
C PRO A 506 0.96 -16.55 35.39
N PRO A 507 1.57 -17.06 34.31
CA PRO A 507 2.62 -18.07 34.41
C PRO A 507 3.81 -17.54 35.21
N LYS A 508 4.59 -18.46 35.81
CA LYS A 508 5.86 -18.13 36.47
C LYS A 508 7.01 -18.79 35.73
N LEU A 509 8.14 -18.11 35.61
CA LEU A 509 9.36 -18.68 35.00
C LEU A 509 9.81 -20.01 35.66
N SER A 510 9.46 -20.21 36.94
CA SER A 510 9.73 -21.43 37.70
C SER A 510 8.79 -22.60 37.38
N ASP A 511 7.64 -22.36 36.74
CA ASP A 511 6.68 -23.42 36.40
C ASP A 511 7.33 -24.43 35.46
N GLU A 512 6.90 -25.69 35.50
CA GLU A 512 7.38 -26.72 34.56
C GLU A 512 7.05 -26.32 33.11
N GLY A 513 7.92 -26.70 32.18
CA GLY A 513 7.72 -26.42 30.76
C GLY A 513 8.75 -27.10 29.87
N ASP A 514 8.46 -27.13 28.58
CA ASP A 514 9.26 -27.80 27.56
C ASP A 514 10.30 -26.85 26.98
N GLU A 515 11.57 -27.27 27.03
CA GLU A 515 12.68 -26.46 26.52
C GLU A 515 12.53 -26.18 25.02
N ILE A 516 12.69 -24.92 24.63
CA ILE A 516 12.63 -24.49 23.23
C ILE A 516 13.91 -24.95 22.54
N GLY A 517 13.78 -25.76 21.49
CA GLY A 517 14.91 -26.33 20.75
C GLY A 517 15.28 -25.60 19.47
N VAL A 518 14.52 -24.58 19.07
CA VAL A 518 14.63 -23.95 17.75
C VAL A 518 14.62 -22.42 17.85
N ASP A 519 15.37 -21.78 16.96
CA ASP A 519 15.27 -20.34 16.75
C ASP A 519 13.99 -20.03 15.95
N LEU A 520 13.31 -18.94 16.32
CA LEU A 520 12.18 -18.44 15.54
C LEU A 520 12.06 -16.93 15.68
N ILE A 521 11.85 -16.25 14.57
CA ILE A 521 11.64 -14.80 14.52
C ILE A 521 10.16 -14.54 14.27
N LEU A 522 9.50 -13.92 15.25
CA LEU A 522 8.09 -13.55 15.19
C LEU A 522 7.95 -12.04 14.99
N PRO A 523 7.17 -11.58 14.01
CA PRO A 523 6.88 -10.17 13.91
C PRO A 523 5.92 -9.66 14.97
N GLN A 524 6.04 -8.39 15.33
CA GLN A 524 5.18 -7.73 16.31
C GLN A 524 3.70 -7.80 15.91
N ASN A 525 3.36 -7.62 14.63
CA ASN A 525 1.96 -7.69 14.19
C ASN A 525 1.33 -9.10 14.38
N LEU A 526 2.13 -10.17 14.33
CA LEU A 526 1.68 -11.53 14.62
C LEU A 526 1.40 -11.69 16.11
N LEU A 527 2.30 -11.17 16.95
CA LEU A 527 2.10 -11.14 18.41
C LEU A 527 0.88 -10.30 18.79
N ASP A 528 0.67 -9.16 18.14
CA ASP A 528 -0.48 -8.27 18.37
C ASP A 528 -1.80 -8.87 17.88
N ALA A 529 -1.75 -9.71 16.84
CA ALA A 529 -2.89 -10.43 16.30
C ALA A 529 -3.30 -11.66 17.14
N LEU A 530 -2.50 -12.05 18.14
CA LEU A 530 -2.89 -13.11 19.06
C LEU A 530 -4.18 -12.73 19.81
N PRO A 531 -5.07 -13.70 20.10
CA PRO A 531 -6.26 -13.47 20.93
C PRO A 531 -5.91 -12.82 22.29
N ALA A 532 -6.86 -12.14 22.92
CA ALA A 532 -6.62 -11.45 24.19
C ALA A 532 -6.20 -12.43 25.29
N GLU A 533 -6.80 -13.62 25.31
CA GLU A 533 -6.50 -14.74 26.20
C GLU A 533 -5.14 -15.39 25.95
N ALA A 534 -4.49 -15.09 24.83
CA ALA A 534 -3.15 -15.56 24.46
C ALA A 534 -2.06 -14.51 24.77
N ARG A 535 -2.41 -13.42 25.45
CA ARG A 535 -1.50 -12.32 25.78
C ARG A 535 -1.68 -11.90 27.24
N ILE A 536 -0.60 -11.90 28.00
CA ILE A 536 -0.62 -11.40 29.38
C ILE A 536 0.50 -10.39 29.55
N LYS A 537 0.16 -9.21 30.04
CA LYS A 537 1.12 -8.15 30.35
C LYS A 537 1.19 -7.94 31.86
N ILE A 538 2.37 -8.15 32.44
CA ILE A 538 2.63 -7.90 33.86
C ILE A 538 3.40 -6.58 33.96
N PRO A 539 2.84 -5.53 34.58
CA PRO A 539 3.51 -4.24 34.72
C PRO A 539 4.74 -4.35 35.62
N ALA A 540 5.73 -3.50 35.37
CA ALA A 540 6.87 -3.38 36.27
C ALA A 540 6.42 -3.02 37.69
N SER A 541 7.06 -3.62 38.69
CA SER A 541 6.77 -3.35 40.09
C SER A 541 8.04 -2.96 40.84
N ASN A 542 7.98 -1.80 41.52
CA ASN A 542 9.01 -1.30 42.41
C ASN A 542 8.51 -1.34 43.85
N THR A 543 9.05 -2.27 44.63
CA THR A 543 8.79 -2.39 46.07
C THR A 543 10.05 -2.08 46.88
N VAL A 544 9.88 -1.79 48.17
CA VAL A 544 11.00 -1.49 49.09
C VAL A 544 12.00 -2.65 49.18
N THR A 545 11.60 -3.88 48.85
CA THR A 545 12.41 -5.10 48.91
C THR A 545 12.79 -5.69 47.54
N GLY A 546 12.45 -5.04 46.42
CA GLY A 546 12.81 -5.52 45.09
C GLY A 546 12.17 -4.76 43.93
N CYS A 547 12.89 -4.73 42.79
CA CYS A 547 12.46 -4.21 41.50
C CYS A 547 12.25 -5.38 40.54
N SER A 548 11.12 -5.41 39.84
CA SER A 548 10.81 -6.38 38.79
C SER A 548 10.42 -5.64 37.50
N PRO A 549 11.03 -5.98 36.35
CA PRO A 549 10.72 -5.32 35.08
C PRO A 549 9.33 -5.71 34.58
N GLU A 550 8.81 -4.93 33.62
CA GLU A 550 7.62 -5.30 32.86
C GLU A 550 7.88 -6.61 32.10
N THR A 551 6.90 -7.52 32.08
CA THR A 551 7.02 -8.80 31.37
C THR A 551 5.81 -9.02 30.48
N ASN A 552 6.04 -9.26 29.19
CA ASN A 552 5.00 -9.73 28.27
C ASN A 552 5.06 -11.26 28.18
N TRP A 553 3.90 -11.89 28.23
CA TRP A 553 3.72 -13.32 28.03
C TRP A 553 2.89 -13.56 26.79
N TRP A 554 3.42 -14.38 25.89
CA TRP A 554 2.81 -14.73 24.61
C TRP A 554 2.49 -16.22 24.61
N ARG A 555 1.23 -16.60 24.43
CA ARG A 555 0.87 -18.00 24.20
C ARG A 555 1.11 -18.33 22.72
N LEU A 556 2.08 -19.19 22.49
CA LEU A 556 2.54 -19.60 21.17
C LEU A 556 2.21 -21.08 21.00
N ASP A 557 1.22 -21.35 20.16
CA ASP A 557 0.78 -22.71 19.84
C ASP A 557 1.10 -23.01 18.36
N ASP A 558 1.58 -24.23 18.10
CA ASP A 558 1.94 -24.78 16.79
C ASP A 558 3.04 -24.00 16.03
N LEU A 559 3.89 -23.27 16.77
CA LEU A 559 4.95 -22.43 16.20
C LEU A 559 6.38 -22.91 16.48
N LEU A 560 6.61 -23.60 17.59
CA LEU A 560 7.94 -23.96 18.08
C LEU A 560 8.08 -25.48 18.26
N ALA A 561 9.33 -25.93 18.41
CA ALA A 561 9.65 -27.32 18.74
C ALA A 561 10.68 -27.41 19.87
N ASN A 562 10.71 -28.57 20.54
CA ASN A 562 11.74 -28.93 21.51
C ASN A 562 13.04 -29.40 20.82
N LYS A 563 14.06 -29.76 21.61
CA LYS A 563 15.36 -30.24 21.10
C LYS A 563 15.28 -31.52 20.26
N ASP A 564 14.23 -32.31 20.44
CA ASP A 564 13.96 -33.52 19.66
C ASP A 564 13.16 -33.23 18.38
N GLY A 565 12.89 -31.95 18.08
CA GLY A 565 12.14 -31.51 16.90
C GLY A 565 10.63 -31.76 16.99
N GLN A 566 10.11 -32.06 18.18
CA GLN A 566 8.68 -32.27 18.42
C GLN A 566 7.98 -30.92 18.68
N PRO A 567 6.81 -30.66 18.07
CA PRO A 567 6.05 -29.44 18.32
C PRO A 567 5.71 -29.24 19.80
N ILE A 568 5.85 -28.01 20.29
CA ILE A 568 5.52 -27.61 21.67
C ILE A 568 4.57 -26.40 21.67
N ASN A 569 3.74 -26.33 22.71
CA ASN A 569 2.69 -25.33 22.88
C ASN A 569 2.77 -24.70 24.27
N GLY A 570 2.57 -23.40 24.39
CA GLY A 570 2.52 -22.76 25.70
C GLY A 570 2.95 -21.30 25.73
N TRP A 571 3.22 -20.84 26.94
CA TRP A 571 3.53 -19.44 27.25
C TRP A 571 5.03 -19.18 27.21
N LEU A 572 5.42 -18.18 26.43
CA LEU A 572 6.76 -17.61 26.37
C LEU A 572 6.77 -16.28 27.13
N ALA A 573 7.77 -16.08 28.00
CA ALA A 573 8.08 -14.78 28.57
C ALA A 573 9.05 -14.01 27.67
N GLU A 574 8.69 -12.78 27.29
CA GLU A 574 9.61 -11.82 26.69
C GLU A 574 10.49 -11.19 27.78
N GLN A 575 11.79 -11.49 27.74
CA GLN A 575 12.79 -10.92 28.64
C GLN A 575 14.18 -10.99 28.02
N GLU A 576 15.09 -10.16 28.53
CA GLU A 576 16.51 -10.21 28.14
C GLU A 576 17.08 -11.62 28.35
N LEU A 577 17.99 -12.03 27.45
CA LEU A 577 18.63 -13.35 27.38
C LEU A 577 17.72 -14.51 26.92
N ILE A 578 16.39 -14.35 26.91
CA ILE A 578 15.44 -15.32 26.32
C ILE A 578 15.07 -14.90 24.89
N THR A 579 14.76 -13.63 24.73
CA THR A 579 14.33 -13.04 23.45
C THR A 579 15.11 -11.78 23.14
N THR A 580 15.25 -11.45 21.86
CA THR A 580 15.85 -10.20 21.40
C THR A 580 14.97 -9.49 20.38
N ARG A 581 15.01 -8.15 20.40
CA ARG A 581 14.29 -7.30 19.45
C ARG A 581 15.20 -6.89 18.30
N HIS A 582 14.71 -7.05 17.07
CA HIS A 582 15.44 -6.83 15.83
C HIS A 582 14.66 -5.98 14.84
N SER A 583 15.37 -5.27 13.98
CA SER A 583 14.79 -4.59 12.81
C SER A 583 14.82 -5.52 11.60
N PRO A 584 13.83 -5.47 10.68
CA PRO A 584 13.91 -6.17 9.39
C PRO A 584 15.17 -5.85 8.58
N TRP A 585 15.79 -4.68 8.81
CA TRP A 585 17.00 -4.25 8.13
C TRP A 585 18.30 -4.78 8.75
N GLU A 586 18.22 -5.51 9.87
CA GLU A 586 19.36 -6.28 10.40
C GLU A 586 19.56 -7.60 9.63
N TRP A 587 18.54 -8.05 8.88
CA TRP A 587 18.53 -9.35 8.20
C TRP A 587 18.93 -10.49 9.15
N GLU A 588 18.33 -10.46 10.35
CA GLU A 588 18.55 -11.46 11.39
C GLU A 588 18.07 -12.84 10.91
N GLY A 589 18.91 -13.86 11.09
CA GLY A 589 18.65 -15.23 10.65
C GLY A 589 18.97 -15.53 9.17
N PHE A 590 19.34 -14.53 8.37
CA PHE A 590 19.68 -14.74 6.96
C PHE A 590 21.12 -15.23 6.75
N ASP A 591 21.25 -16.24 5.89
CA ASP A 591 22.52 -16.78 5.41
C ASP A 591 22.73 -16.42 3.94
N PHE A 592 23.96 -16.05 3.59
CA PHE A 592 24.34 -15.64 2.23
C PHE A 592 25.35 -16.64 1.68
N LEU A 593 24.87 -17.55 0.84
CA LEU A 593 25.65 -18.68 0.34
C LEU A 593 26.03 -18.44 -1.12
N GLU A 594 27.27 -18.74 -1.49
CA GLU A 594 27.63 -18.88 -2.90
C GLU A 594 27.71 -20.36 -3.22
N ASP A 595 26.91 -20.81 -4.18
CA ASP A 595 26.87 -22.20 -4.58
C ASP A 595 27.49 -22.40 -5.96
N THR A 596 28.16 -23.54 -6.11
CA THR A 596 28.96 -23.89 -7.30
C THR A 596 28.58 -25.28 -7.84
N ASP A 597 27.45 -25.82 -7.37
CA ASP A 597 26.94 -27.10 -7.81
C ASP A 597 26.61 -27.06 -9.31
N THR A 598 27.14 -28.01 -10.07
CA THR A 598 26.82 -28.13 -11.49
C THR A 598 25.54 -28.95 -11.65
N PRO A 599 24.84 -28.86 -12.80
CA PRO A 599 23.70 -29.74 -13.05
C PRO A 599 24.08 -31.23 -12.94
N SER A 600 25.27 -31.59 -13.42
CA SER A 600 25.78 -32.96 -13.39
C SER A 600 25.99 -33.49 -11.97
N SER A 601 26.60 -32.70 -11.07
CA SER A 601 26.74 -33.08 -9.66
C SER A 601 25.39 -33.16 -8.94
N GLY A 602 24.50 -32.19 -9.16
CA GLY A 602 23.15 -32.19 -8.58
C GLY A 602 22.31 -33.40 -9.01
N LEU A 603 22.29 -33.73 -10.31
CA LEU A 603 21.52 -34.87 -10.83
C LEU A 603 22.13 -36.21 -10.38
N ALA A 604 23.46 -36.34 -10.41
CA ALA A 604 24.14 -37.55 -9.94
C ALA A 604 23.83 -37.82 -8.45
N TYR A 605 23.88 -36.78 -7.62
CA TYR A 605 23.48 -36.88 -6.21
C TYR A 605 22.04 -37.35 -6.07
N TYR A 606 21.10 -36.72 -6.79
CA TYR A 606 19.68 -37.08 -6.75
C TYR A 606 19.44 -38.54 -7.15
N LEU A 607 20.03 -38.99 -8.26
CA LEU A 607 19.90 -40.37 -8.73
C LEU A 607 20.49 -41.37 -7.73
N ASN A 608 21.63 -41.05 -7.10
CA ASN A 608 22.21 -41.87 -6.04
C ASN A 608 21.30 -41.93 -4.80
N ALA A 609 20.80 -40.78 -4.32
CA ALA A 609 19.90 -40.70 -3.17
C ALA A 609 18.61 -41.53 -3.40
N ALA A 610 18.07 -41.47 -4.62
CA ALA A 610 16.92 -42.24 -5.09
C ALA A 610 17.23 -43.71 -5.43
N ARG A 611 18.48 -44.18 -5.26
CA ARG A 611 18.96 -45.54 -5.59
C ARG A 611 18.69 -45.94 -7.04
N ARG A 612 18.88 -44.98 -7.96
CA ARG A 612 18.68 -45.15 -9.40
C ARG A 612 19.98 -45.36 -10.19
N LEU A 613 21.15 -45.15 -9.55
CA LEU A 613 22.44 -45.51 -10.12
C LEU A 613 22.78 -46.97 -9.79
N SER A 614 23.35 -47.68 -10.76
CA SER A 614 24.07 -48.94 -10.53
C SER A 614 25.35 -48.73 -9.70
N ASP A 615 25.94 -49.81 -9.19
CA ASP A 615 27.17 -49.72 -8.40
C ASP A 615 28.34 -49.13 -9.21
N ASP A 616 28.44 -49.47 -10.50
CA ASP A 616 29.49 -48.96 -11.40
C ASP A 616 29.27 -47.49 -11.75
N GLU A 617 28.03 -47.07 -12.02
CA GLU A 617 27.68 -45.65 -12.23
C GLU A 617 27.96 -44.83 -10.98
N LYS A 618 27.56 -45.33 -9.80
CA LYS A 618 27.83 -44.68 -8.53
C LYS A 618 29.33 -44.47 -8.31
N ALA A 619 30.15 -45.49 -8.59
CA ALA A 619 31.60 -45.38 -8.48
C ALA A 619 32.16 -44.33 -9.46
N SER A 620 31.62 -44.27 -10.68
CA SER A 620 32.03 -43.32 -11.72
C SER A 620 31.68 -41.87 -11.38
N TYR A 621 30.51 -41.64 -10.76
CA TYR A 621 30.04 -40.31 -10.38
C TYR A 621 30.32 -39.91 -8.94
N GLN A 622 31.08 -40.70 -8.17
CA GLN A 622 31.28 -40.46 -6.73
C GLN A 622 31.84 -39.07 -6.43
N GLY A 623 32.76 -38.55 -7.26
CA GLY A 623 33.30 -37.20 -7.09
C GLY A 623 32.23 -36.10 -7.26
N ALA A 624 31.34 -36.26 -8.24
CA ALA A 624 30.25 -35.33 -8.50
C ALA A 624 29.16 -35.41 -7.41
N ILE A 625 28.86 -36.63 -6.94
CA ILE A 625 27.96 -36.87 -5.80
C ILE A 625 28.50 -36.17 -4.56
N ASP A 626 29.78 -36.36 -4.23
CA ASP A 626 30.44 -35.75 -3.07
C ASP A 626 30.47 -34.23 -3.16
N GLN A 627 30.66 -33.67 -4.35
CA GLN A 627 30.65 -32.23 -4.58
C GLN A 627 29.29 -31.62 -4.24
N SER A 628 28.20 -32.21 -4.75
CA SER A 628 26.84 -31.72 -4.47
C SER A 628 26.46 -31.93 -3.00
N ASP A 629 26.76 -33.12 -2.45
CA ASP A 629 26.45 -33.49 -1.06
C ASP A 629 27.11 -32.52 -0.06
N LYS A 630 28.37 -32.15 -0.31
CA LYS A 630 29.16 -31.23 0.54
C LYS A 630 29.08 -29.77 0.05
N GLY A 631 28.19 -29.49 -0.89
CA GLY A 631 27.98 -28.14 -1.41
C GLY A 631 27.42 -27.20 -0.33
N PRO A 632 27.64 -25.87 -0.44
CA PRO A 632 27.21 -24.91 0.57
C PRO A 632 25.71 -24.96 0.89
N VAL A 633 24.85 -25.06 -0.14
CA VAL A 633 23.39 -25.11 0.04
C VAL A 633 22.96 -26.41 0.72
N ARG A 634 23.43 -27.59 0.25
CA ARG A 634 23.06 -28.86 0.87
C ARG A 634 23.59 -29.01 2.28
N SER A 635 24.84 -28.60 2.53
CA SER A 635 25.41 -28.57 3.88
C SER A 635 24.53 -27.76 4.82
N ARG A 636 24.08 -26.59 4.38
CA ARG A 636 23.20 -25.75 5.19
C ARG A 636 21.80 -26.35 5.37
N LEU A 637 21.25 -26.99 4.34
CA LEU A 637 19.97 -27.71 4.46
C LEU A 637 20.08 -28.91 5.41
N TYR A 638 21.20 -29.64 5.44
CA TYR A 638 21.43 -30.71 6.42
C TYR A 638 21.39 -30.18 7.85
N ASP A 639 22.02 -29.03 8.11
CA ASP A 639 21.97 -28.38 9.43
C ASP A 639 20.54 -28.01 9.86
N ILE A 640 19.65 -27.74 8.88
CA ILE A 640 18.27 -27.34 9.12
C ILE A 640 17.35 -28.57 9.26
N ILE A 641 17.48 -29.56 8.38
CA ILE A 641 16.47 -30.61 8.17
C ILE A 641 16.87 -31.97 8.76
N ASP A 642 18.13 -32.39 8.58
CA ASP A 642 18.57 -33.78 8.81
C ASP A 642 18.98 -34.04 10.27
N THR A 643 17.98 -33.99 11.17
CA THR A 643 18.21 -34.28 12.60
C THR A 643 18.43 -35.77 12.86
N ASN A 644 17.97 -36.66 11.96
CA ASN A 644 18.16 -38.12 12.04
C ASN A 644 19.48 -38.62 11.45
N ARG A 645 20.23 -37.75 10.76
CA ARG A 645 21.56 -38.02 10.17
C ARG A 645 21.58 -39.25 9.27
N ASP A 646 20.53 -39.45 8.48
CA ASP A 646 20.53 -40.54 7.50
C ASP A 646 21.29 -40.17 6.21
N GLY A 647 21.74 -38.91 6.12
CA GLY A 647 22.63 -38.41 5.07
C GLY A 647 21.94 -38.30 3.72
N LYS A 648 20.63 -38.10 3.71
CA LYS A 648 19.84 -37.92 2.49
C LYS A 648 19.06 -36.62 2.54
N MET A 649 19.09 -35.91 1.42
CA MET A 649 18.33 -34.67 1.21
C MET A 649 17.43 -34.85 -0.01
N THR A 650 16.22 -35.32 0.25
CA THR A 650 15.17 -35.59 -0.75
C THR A 650 14.16 -34.45 -0.83
N ALA A 651 13.41 -34.39 -1.93
CA ALA A 651 12.34 -33.41 -2.08
C ALA A 651 11.24 -33.60 -1.02
N GLU A 652 11.00 -34.85 -0.60
CA GLU A 652 10.06 -35.20 0.47
C GLU A 652 10.49 -34.65 1.83
N GLU A 653 11.79 -34.67 2.13
CA GLU A 653 12.34 -34.12 3.39
C GLU A 653 12.25 -32.60 3.41
N ILE A 654 12.57 -31.93 2.30
CA ILE A 654 12.38 -30.48 2.14
C ILE A 654 10.90 -30.14 2.30
N GLN A 655 10.00 -30.90 1.66
CA GLN A 655 8.56 -30.70 1.77
C GLN A 655 8.08 -30.85 3.23
N ALA A 656 8.52 -31.89 3.93
CA ALA A 656 8.18 -32.12 5.32
C ALA A 656 8.74 -31.03 6.25
N ALA A 657 9.93 -30.51 5.94
CA ALA A 657 10.52 -29.39 6.65
C ALA A 657 9.73 -28.09 6.45
N LEU A 658 9.35 -27.78 5.20
CA LEU A 658 8.54 -26.60 4.88
C LEU A 658 7.16 -26.62 5.57
N ALA A 659 6.66 -27.77 6.01
CA ALA A 659 5.41 -27.85 6.78
C ALA A 659 5.56 -27.38 8.24
N LYS A 660 6.79 -27.21 8.74
CA LYS A 660 7.12 -26.80 10.10
C LYS A 660 7.54 -25.32 10.11
N PRO A 661 6.88 -24.42 10.85
CA PRO A 661 7.15 -22.98 10.79
C PRO A 661 8.61 -22.57 10.98
N TRP A 662 9.31 -23.17 11.96
CA TRP A 662 10.71 -22.85 12.27
C TRP A 662 11.68 -23.29 11.15
N LEU A 663 11.46 -24.46 10.54
CA LEU A 663 12.28 -24.91 9.41
C LEU A 663 11.94 -24.15 8.14
N ALA A 664 10.65 -23.89 7.87
CA ALA A 664 10.22 -23.10 6.73
C ALA A 664 10.82 -21.69 6.75
N GLN A 665 10.83 -21.03 7.92
CA GLN A 665 11.49 -19.75 8.09
C GLN A 665 12.99 -19.86 7.81
N SER A 666 13.69 -20.82 8.42
CA SER A 666 15.14 -20.97 8.23
C SER A 666 15.52 -21.26 6.76
N ILE A 667 14.77 -22.11 6.05
CA ILE A 667 14.98 -22.37 4.62
C ILE A 667 14.74 -21.10 3.80
N SER A 668 13.70 -20.33 4.12
CA SER A 668 13.35 -19.10 3.40
C SER A 668 14.32 -17.94 3.62
N GLN A 669 15.22 -18.07 4.59
CA GLN A 669 16.25 -17.11 4.93
C GLN A 669 17.60 -17.40 4.25
N LEU A 670 17.69 -18.47 3.46
CA LEU A 670 18.84 -18.74 2.60
C LEU A 670 18.78 -17.82 1.39
N VAL A 671 19.75 -16.92 1.23
CA VAL A 671 19.94 -16.08 0.03
C VAL A 671 21.16 -16.62 -0.69
N THR A 672 20.94 -17.19 -1.88
CA THR A 672 21.98 -17.98 -2.55
C THR A 672 22.40 -17.33 -3.86
N ARG A 673 23.70 -17.15 -4.05
CA ARG A 673 24.29 -16.80 -5.34
C ARG A 673 24.45 -18.05 -6.18
N HIS A 674 23.72 -18.11 -7.29
CA HIS A 674 23.77 -19.22 -8.21
C HIS A 674 23.39 -18.76 -9.62
N ASP A 675 23.63 -19.61 -10.62
CA ASP A 675 23.19 -19.38 -11.98
C ASP A 675 21.65 -19.43 -12.06
N SER A 676 21.06 -18.52 -12.82
CA SER A 676 19.63 -18.50 -13.11
C SER A 676 19.21 -19.72 -13.93
N GLU A 677 18.06 -20.31 -13.59
CA GLU A 677 17.43 -21.39 -14.36
C GLU A 677 16.99 -20.93 -15.76
N TRP A 678 16.93 -19.62 -15.98
CA TRP A 678 16.45 -18.99 -17.21
C TRP A 678 17.58 -18.55 -18.15
N PHE A 679 18.82 -18.88 -17.82
CA PHE A 679 20.01 -18.68 -18.65
C PHE A 679 20.36 -19.97 -19.41
N TRP A 680 20.38 -19.89 -20.74
CA TRP A 680 20.76 -21.01 -21.60
C TRP A 680 22.26 -21.00 -21.89
N ASP A 681 22.92 -22.11 -21.54
CA ASP A 681 24.26 -22.46 -22.00
C ASP A 681 24.27 -23.94 -22.39
N VAL A 682 24.66 -24.22 -23.64
CA VAL A 682 24.66 -25.59 -24.19
C VAL A 682 25.63 -26.49 -23.44
N ALA A 683 26.82 -25.98 -23.09
CA ALA A 683 27.85 -26.79 -22.43
C ALA A 683 27.36 -27.32 -21.09
N ARG A 684 26.65 -26.47 -20.34
CA ARG A 684 26.05 -26.79 -19.04
C ARG A 684 25.01 -27.91 -19.10
N TRP A 685 24.22 -27.97 -20.17
CA TRP A 685 23.21 -29.02 -20.34
C TRP A 685 23.78 -30.29 -20.99
N ASP A 686 24.82 -30.16 -21.82
CA ASP A 686 25.57 -31.29 -22.38
C ASP A 686 26.28 -32.11 -21.29
N GLU A 687 26.63 -31.51 -20.15
CA GLU A 687 27.15 -32.24 -18.98
C GLU A 687 26.23 -33.35 -18.46
N LEU A 688 24.93 -33.29 -18.77
CA LEU A 688 23.95 -34.30 -18.34
C LEU A 688 23.80 -35.47 -19.33
N ASP A 689 24.45 -35.43 -20.49
CA ASP A 689 24.19 -36.38 -21.58
C ASP A 689 24.38 -37.84 -21.16
N ASP A 690 25.50 -38.15 -20.52
CA ASP A 690 25.77 -39.50 -20.04
C ASP A 690 24.74 -39.96 -18.98
N LEU A 691 24.41 -39.09 -18.01
CA LEU A 691 23.41 -39.37 -16.97
C LEU A 691 21.99 -39.54 -17.53
N MET A 692 21.73 -38.94 -18.69
CA MET A 692 20.47 -39.04 -19.42
C MET A 692 20.49 -40.15 -20.48
N GLY A 693 21.58 -40.92 -20.60
CA GLY A 693 21.73 -41.99 -21.58
C GLY A 693 21.70 -41.48 -23.02
N HIS A 694 22.32 -40.33 -23.28
CA HIS A 694 22.39 -39.68 -24.57
C HIS A 694 23.81 -39.73 -25.14
N ALA A 695 23.94 -40.21 -26.37
CA ALA A 695 25.18 -40.11 -27.15
C ALA A 695 24.88 -39.65 -28.58
N ALA A 696 25.87 -39.10 -29.27
CA ALA A 696 25.69 -38.62 -30.65
C ALA A 696 25.33 -39.75 -31.65
N ASP A 697 25.78 -40.96 -31.39
CA ASP A 697 25.50 -42.17 -32.18
C ASP A 697 24.29 -42.99 -31.68
N ASP A 698 23.83 -42.75 -30.44
CA ASP A 698 22.58 -43.27 -29.87
C ASP A 698 21.79 -42.17 -29.15
N PRO A 699 21.09 -41.30 -29.91
CA PRO A 699 20.49 -40.11 -29.34
C PRO A 699 19.20 -40.42 -28.58
N ASN A 700 19.21 -40.19 -27.26
CA ASN A 700 17.98 -40.10 -26.46
C ASN A 700 17.13 -38.90 -26.92
N GLN A 701 16.10 -39.18 -27.74
CA GLN A 701 15.24 -38.16 -28.33
C GLN A 701 14.44 -37.36 -27.30
N ASP A 702 14.05 -37.99 -26.18
CA ASP A 702 13.31 -37.28 -25.13
C ASP A 702 14.20 -36.25 -24.42
N TRP A 703 15.50 -36.53 -24.31
CA TRP A 703 16.46 -35.60 -23.72
C TRP A 703 16.80 -34.46 -24.67
N VAL A 704 16.95 -34.73 -25.96
CA VAL A 704 17.10 -33.69 -27.00
C VAL A 704 15.91 -32.73 -26.99
N GLU A 705 14.69 -33.27 -26.89
CA GLU A 705 13.48 -32.46 -26.82
C GLU A 705 13.42 -31.63 -25.52
N GLU A 706 13.89 -32.17 -24.40
CA GLU A 706 13.97 -31.42 -23.14
C GLU A 706 14.99 -30.28 -23.22
N LYS A 707 16.17 -30.49 -23.82
CA LYS A 707 17.14 -29.41 -24.09
C LYS A 707 16.52 -28.30 -24.94
N ASN A 708 15.79 -28.66 -26.01
CA ASN A 708 15.07 -27.70 -26.84
C ASN A 708 14.04 -26.90 -26.03
N ARG A 709 13.30 -27.57 -25.14
CA ARG A 709 12.34 -26.93 -24.24
C ARG A 709 13.02 -25.93 -23.30
N ILE A 710 14.11 -26.32 -22.66
CA ILE A 710 14.88 -25.48 -21.74
C ILE A 710 15.43 -24.25 -22.47
N GLN A 711 16.00 -24.44 -23.66
CA GLN A 711 16.46 -23.34 -24.51
C GLN A 711 15.30 -22.38 -24.86
N THR A 712 14.12 -22.91 -25.16
CA THR A 712 12.93 -22.11 -25.49
C THR A 712 12.37 -21.35 -24.29
N LEU A 713 12.55 -21.89 -23.07
CA LEU A 713 12.17 -21.22 -21.81
C LEU A 713 13.10 -20.05 -21.47
N SER A 714 14.37 -20.12 -21.88
CA SER A 714 15.36 -19.08 -21.60
C SER A 714 14.93 -17.71 -22.13
N TRP A 715 15.31 -16.67 -21.39
CA TRP A 715 15.10 -15.26 -21.75
C TRP A 715 16.24 -14.35 -21.28
N TRP A 716 17.12 -14.82 -20.39
CA TRP A 716 18.12 -14.00 -19.70
C TRP A 716 19.03 -13.24 -20.68
N SER A 717 19.58 -13.95 -21.67
CA SER A 717 20.49 -13.38 -22.67
C SER A 717 19.82 -12.33 -23.57
N ASP A 718 18.49 -12.37 -23.71
CA ASP A 718 17.74 -11.39 -24.53
C ASP A 718 17.72 -10.00 -23.88
N VAL A 719 17.95 -9.91 -22.56
CA VAL A 719 17.81 -8.66 -21.79
C VAL A 719 19.05 -8.27 -21.00
N ALA A 720 20.02 -9.19 -20.83
CA ALA A 720 21.17 -9.00 -19.94
C ALA A 720 21.95 -7.70 -20.21
N ASP A 721 22.32 -7.44 -21.47
CA ASP A 721 23.06 -6.22 -21.84
C ASP A 721 22.24 -4.95 -21.60
N SER A 722 20.95 -4.98 -21.95
CA SER A 722 20.06 -3.81 -21.85
C SER A 722 19.74 -3.44 -20.40
N LEU A 723 19.61 -4.44 -19.53
CA LEU A 723 19.27 -4.28 -18.11
C LEU A 723 20.49 -4.32 -17.19
N LYS A 724 21.70 -4.52 -17.75
CA LYS A 724 22.96 -4.71 -17.01
C LYS A 724 22.90 -5.86 -16.01
N LEU A 725 22.24 -6.96 -16.40
CA LEU A 725 22.30 -8.21 -15.64
C LEU A 725 23.67 -8.88 -15.86
N ASP A 726 24.01 -9.81 -14.99
CA ASP A 726 25.21 -10.62 -15.17
C ASP A 726 25.13 -11.43 -16.47
N ALA A 727 26.13 -11.29 -17.33
CA ALA A 727 26.13 -11.92 -18.66
C ALA A 727 26.29 -13.45 -18.60
N ALA A 728 26.78 -14.00 -17.49
CA ALA A 728 26.90 -15.43 -17.25
C ALA A 728 25.69 -16.02 -16.49
N GLY A 729 24.62 -15.23 -16.31
CA GLY A 729 23.40 -15.69 -15.66
C GLY A 729 23.51 -15.78 -14.14
N LYS A 730 24.55 -15.24 -13.49
CA LYS A 730 24.70 -15.33 -12.03
C LYS A 730 23.90 -14.25 -11.30
N ALA A 731 23.18 -14.66 -10.27
CA ALA A 731 22.44 -13.73 -9.41
C ALA A 731 22.30 -14.27 -7.98
N TRP A 732 22.02 -13.38 -7.04
CA TRP A 732 21.57 -13.69 -5.69
C TRP A 732 20.05 -13.88 -5.71
N HIS A 733 19.59 -15.05 -5.27
CA HIS A 733 18.19 -15.43 -5.25
C HIS A 733 17.62 -15.31 -3.84
N PHE A 734 16.40 -14.78 -3.75
CA PHE A 734 15.67 -14.53 -2.51
C PHE A 734 14.36 -15.33 -2.53
N GLN A 735 13.99 -15.88 -1.38
CA GLN A 735 12.67 -16.49 -1.25
C GLN A 735 11.57 -15.40 -1.31
N PRO A 736 10.66 -15.40 -2.32
CA PRO A 736 9.78 -14.26 -2.58
C PRO A 736 8.77 -13.96 -1.46
N ILE A 737 8.20 -15.00 -0.83
CA ILE A 737 7.18 -14.87 0.23
C ILE A 737 7.80 -14.31 1.51
N ASN A 738 8.99 -14.77 1.89
CA ASN A 738 9.71 -14.29 3.05
C ASN A 738 10.15 -12.84 2.87
N LEU A 739 10.52 -12.43 1.64
CA LEU A 739 10.78 -11.02 1.36
C LEU A 739 9.51 -10.16 1.55
N VAL A 740 8.35 -10.60 1.05
CA VAL A 740 7.06 -9.92 1.30
C VAL A 740 6.75 -9.86 2.79
N ILE A 741 6.97 -10.96 3.52
CA ILE A 741 6.80 -11.03 4.97
C ILE A 741 7.70 -9.99 5.62
N MET A 742 9.02 -10.09 5.51
CA MET A 742 9.98 -9.18 6.16
C MET A 742 9.72 -7.69 5.85
N GLN A 743 9.33 -7.37 4.62
CA GLN A 743 9.09 -5.97 4.22
C GLN A 743 7.71 -5.44 4.66
N ASN A 744 6.65 -6.25 4.66
CA ASN A 744 5.36 -5.87 5.27
C ASN A 744 5.44 -5.75 6.80
N LEU A 745 6.47 -6.32 7.42
CA LEU A 745 6.75 -6.26 8.86
C LEU A 745 7.63 -5.07 9.28
N SER A 746 8.17 -4.32 8.31
CA SER A 746 8.85 -3.04 8.53
C SER A 746 7.87 -1.86 8.64
N ALA A 747 6.58 -2.07 8.34
CA ALA A 747 5.52 -1.13 8.67
C ALA A 747 5.18 -1.27 10.16
N ALA A 748 5.18 -0.16 10.89
CA ALA A 748 4.84 -0.09 12.32
C ALA A 748 3.57 -0.89 12.69
N PRO A 749 3.47 -1.43 13.92
CA PRO A 749 2.40 -2.35 14.32
C PRO A 749 1.01 -1.73 14.16
N GLY A 750 0.12 -2.50 13.52
CA GLY A 750 -1.30 -2.19 13.34
C GLY A 750 -1.63 -1.75 11.93
N GLY A 751 -2.24 -2.65 11.14
CA GLY A 751 -3.03 -2.21 10.00
C GLY A 751 -4.04 -1.16 10.48
N GLU A 752 -4.09 -0.04 9.78
CA GLU A 752 -4.87 1.11 10.20
C GLU A 752 -6.38 0.77 10.24
N LEU A 753 -7.00 0.75 11.42
CA LEU A 753 -8.45 0.50 11.58
C LEU A 753 -9.29 1.59 10.89
N ILE A 754 -8.77 2.82 10.87
CA ILE A 754 -9.39 3.95 10.18
C ILE A 754 -8.33 4.83 9.52
N SER A 755 -8.41 4.96 8.19
CA SER A 755 -7.45 5.73 7.40
C SER A 755 -7.55 7.24 7.57
N ALA A 756 -6.48 7.96 7.26
CA ALA A 756 -6.51 9.44 7.17
C ALA A 756 -7.57 9.91 6.15
N GLU A 757 -7.76 9.15 5.07
CA GLU A 757 -8.81 9.39 4.07
C GLU A 757 -10.21 9.13 4.66
N ASN A 758 -10.41 8.05 5.41
CA ASN A 758 -11.67 7.78 6.11
C ASN A 758 -12.00 8.91 7.08
N MET A 759 -11.03 9.37 7.88
CA MET A 759 -11.21 10.50 8.78
C MET A 759 -11.56 11.80 8.02
N LYS A 760 -10.96 12.04 6.85
CA LYS A 760 -11.29 13.20 6.00
C LYS A 760 -12.73 13.11 5.45
N LYS A 761 -13.15 11.93 4.98
CA LYS A 761 -14.51 11.69 4.48
C LYS A 761 -15.56 11.82 5.59
N ILE A 762 -15.26 11.27 6.78
CA ILE A 762 -16.18 11.26 7.92
C ILE A 762 -16.26 12.64 8.58
N PHE A 763 -15.16 13.40 8.69
CA PHE A 763 -15.10 14.70 9.35
C PHE A 763 -14.50 15.80 8.46
N PRO A 764 -15.18 16.17 7.36
CA PRO A 764 -14.59 17.01 6.31
C PRO A 764 -14.30 18.45 6.75
N SER A 765 -15.01 18.96 7.77
CA SER A 765 -14.82 20.32 8.30
C SER A 765 -13.79 20.38 9.45
N SER A 766 -13.19 19.25 9.82
CA SER A 766 -12.22 19.17 10.93
C SER A 766 -10.80 19.51 10.46
N GLN A 767 -10.06 20.24 11.30
CA GLN A 767 -8.64 20.52 11.07
C GLN A 767 -7.87 19.20 10.92
N GLU A 768 -6.86 19.19 10.05
CA GLU A 768 -6.07 17.98 9.78
C GLU A 768 -5.39 17.45 11.04
N SER A 769 -4.83 18.34 11.87
CA SER A 769 -4.24 17.99 13.16
C SER A 769 -5.20 17.27 14.10
N VAL A 770 -6.47 17.69 14.15
CA VAL A 770 -7.50 17.05 14.98
C VAL A 770 -7.90 15.69 14.42
N ARG A 771 -8.07 15.57 13.09
CA ARG A 771 -8.33 14.28 12.44
C ARG A 771 -7.18 13.30 12.67
N GLU A 772 -5.95 13.78 12.59
CA GLU A 772 -4.74 12.98 12.76
C GLU A 772 -4.54 12.54 14.22
N GLU A 773 -4.82 13.42 15.17
CA GLU A 773 -4.82 13.09 16.60
C GLU A 773 -5.87 12.00 16.91
N VAL A 774 -7.11 12.17 16.42
CA VAL A 774 -8.17 11.17 16.60
C VAL A 774 -7.81 9.86 15.89
N ARG A 775 -7.31 9.90 14.65
CA ARG A 775 -6.86 8.74 13.88
C ARG A 775 -5.81 7.95 14.65
N THR A 776 -4.76 8.63 15.10
CA THR A 776 -3.65 8.02 15.84
C THR A 776 -4.13 7.38 17.13
N LEU A 777 -4.92 8.09 17.93
CA LEU A 777 -5.45 7.58 19.19
C LEU A 777 -6.46 6.45 18.98
N PHE A 778 -7.31 6.54 17.96
CA PHE A 778 -8.29 5.50 17.64
C PHE A 778 -7.59 4.22 17.18
N ASN A 779 -6.67 4.31 16.22
CA ASN A 779 -5.89 3.16 15.76
C ASN A 779 -5.05 2.54 16.89
N LYS A 780 -4.56 3.36 17.83
CA LYS A 780 -3.83 2.88 19.01
C LYS A 780 -4.71 2.14 20.02
N TYR A 781 -5.92 2.64 20.29
CA TYR A 781 -6.70 2.19 21.45
C TYR A 781 -7.98 1.42 21.12
N ALA A 782 -8.58 1.59 19.95
CA ALA A 782 -9.91 1.07 19.65
C ALA A 782 -10.04 -0.45 19.81
N THR A 783 -8.98 -1.21 19.51
CA THR A 783 -8.94 -2.67 19.74
C THR A 783 -9.06 -3.04 21.22
N LEU A 784 -8.51 -2.26 22.15
CA LEU A 784 -8.66 -2.51 23.61
C LEU A 784 -10.09 -2.34 24.12
N PHE A 785 -10.90 -1.56 23.39
CA PHE A 785 -12.32 -1.33 23.64
C PHE A 785 -13.20 -2.14 22.67
N GLU A 786 -12.61 -3.06 21.92
CA GLU A 786 -13.24 -3.89 20.89
C GLU A 786 -14.06 -3.11 19.84
N VAL A 787 -13.69 -1.86 19.55
CA VAL A 787 -14.29 -1.05 18.49
C VAL A 787 -13.44 -1.19 17.21
N ASN A 788 -13.35 -2.43 16.72
CA ASN A 788 -12.33 -2.85 15.74
C ASN A 788 -12.89 -3.55 14.49
N THR A 789 -14.20 -3.51 14.28
CA THR A 789 -14.85 -3.99 13.04
C THR A 789 -15.53 -2.83 12.31
N PRO A 790 -15.70 -2.89 10.97
CA PRO A 790 -16.38 -1.83 10.22
C PRO A 790 -17.74 -1.47 10.82
N GLU A 791 -18.52 -2.45 11.29
CA GLU A 791 -19.82 -2.22 11.95
C GLU A 791 -19.67 -1.42 13.24
N ARG A 792 -18.76 -1.83 14.14
CA ARG A 792 -18.58 -1.20 15.44
C ARG A 792 -17.99 0.20 15.31
N ILE A 793 -16.99 0.37 14.43
CA ILE A 793 -16.38 1.66 14.11
C ILE A 793 -17.44 2.62 13.53
N SER A 794 -18.28 2.13 12.61
CA SER A 794 -19.35 2.95 12.02
C SER A 794 -20.40 3.37 13.04
N GLN A 795 -20.85 2.45 13.90
CA GLN A 795 -21.81 2.80 14.96
C GLN A 795 -21.22 3.81 15.95
N PHE A 796 -19.96 3.62 16.34
CA PHE A 796 -19.25 4.54 17.23
C PHE A 796 -19.15 5.95 16.63
N PHE A 797 -18.57 6.08 15.43
CA PHE A 797 -18.40 7.39 14.81
C PHE A 797 -19.72 8.02 14.35
N ALA A 798 -20.78 7.24 14.09
CA ALA A 798 -22.10 7.79 13.82
C ALA A 798 -22.69 8.55 15.02
N GLN A 799 -22.50 8.02 16.23
CA GLN A 799 -22.89 8.71 17.47
C GLN A 799 -22.00 9.93 17.70
N VAL A 800 -20.68 9.78 17.62
CA VAL A 800 -19.73 10.89 17.80
C VAL A 800 -20.02 12.04 16.84
N LYS A 801 -20.15 11.75 15.54
CA LYS A 801 -20.43 12.75 14.50
C LYS A 801 -21.76 13.47 14.71
N ALA A 802 -22.77 12.82 15.31
CA ALA A 802 -24.02 13.49 15.64
C ALA A 802 -23.86 14.51 16.79
N GLU A 803 -22.96 14.26 17.74
CA GLU A 803 -22.69 15.20 18.85
C GLU A 803 -21.78 16.36 18.41
N VAL A 804 -20.62 16.04 17.82
CA VAL A 804 -19.59 17.04 17.55
C VAL A 804 -19.66 17.62 16.14
N GLY A 805 -20.40 16.99 15.24
CA GLY A 805 -20.48 17.38 13.84
C GLY A 805 -19.16 17.19 13.09
N ASP A 806 -19.09 17.77 11.89
CA ASP A 806 -17.98 17.57 10.95
C ASP A 806 -16.66 18.18 11.41
N ALA A 807 -16.70 19.09 12.39
CA ALA A 807 -15.52 19.74 12.95
C ALA A 807 -14.72 18.81 13.88
N LEU A 808 -15.34 17.74 14.41
CA LEU A 808 -14.72 16.80 15.36
C LEU A 808 -14.10 17.49 16.59
N VAL A 809 -14.76 18.53 17.09
CA VAL A 809 -14.32 19.27 18.28
C VAL A 809 -15.28 18.97 19.42
N GLY A 810 -14.74 18.67 20.61
CA GLY A 810 -15.54 18.45 21.81
C GLY A 810 -16.42 19.67 22.09
N LYS A 811 -17.72 19.43 22.32
CA LYS A 811 -18.68 20.50 22.58
C LYS A 811 -19.19 20.41 24.00
N GLU A 812 -19.47 21.56 24.55
CA GLU A 812 -20.32 21.69 25.73
C GLU A 812 -21.76 21.94 25.28
N GLU A 813 -22.74 21.32 25.96
CA GLU A 813 -24.15 21.51 25.62
C GLU A 813 -24.58 22.97 25.77
N SER A 814 -25.51 23.41 24.91
CA SER A 814 -26.19 24.69 25.09
C SER A 814 -27.54 24.48 25.77
N LEU A 815 -27.82 25.31 26.77
CA LEU A 815 -29.06 25.34 27.53
C LEU A 815 -29.91 26.55 27.15
N TRP A 816 -29.89 26.92 25.87
CA TRP A 816 -30.66 28.02 25.31
C TRP A 816 -32.15 27.66 25.17
N TYR A 817 -32.86 27.57 26.29
CA TYR A 817 -34.27 27.18 26.37
C TYR A 817 -35.18 28.35 26.69
N SER A 818 -36.40 28.33 26.12
CA SER A 818 -37.45 29.27 26.54
C SER A 818 -38.01 28.83 27.89
N THR A 819 -38.68 29.75 28.57
CA THR A 819 -39.39 29.45 29.81
C THR A 819 -40.33 28.24 29.68
N GLU A 820 -41.07 28.13 28.58
CA GLU A 820 -42.00 27.01 28.32
C GLU A 820 -41.23 25.71 28.09
N ALA A 821 -40.15 25.76 27.30
CA ALA A 821 -39.33 24.58 27.05
C ALA A 821 -38.64 24.06 28.32
N LEU A 822 -38.24 24.95 29.23
CA LEU A 822 -37.72 24.54 30.55
C LEU A 822 -38.77 23.78 31.37
N LYS A 823 -40.01 24.30 31.42
CA LYS A 823 -41.12 23.65 32.14
C LYS A 823 -41.47 22.27 31.55
N ASP A 824 -41.40 22.14 30.23
CA ASP A 824 -41.71 20.89 29.52
C ASP A 824 -40.57 19.86 29.61
N LYS A 825 -39.39 20.19 29.08
CA LYS A 825 -38.26 19.25 28.94
C LYS A 825 -37.58 18.91 30.26
N PHE A 826 -37.65 19.81 31.24
CA PHE A 826 -37.03 19.63 32.55
C PHE A 826 -38.06 19.72 33.68
N ALA A 827 -39.24 19.15 33.42
CA ALA A 827 -40.35 19.07 34.38
C ALA A 827 -39.93 18.48 35.73
N ARG A 828 -38.90 17.62 35.76
CA ARG A 828 -38.30 17.07 37.00
C ARG A 828 -37.88 18.14 38.01
N TYR A 829 -37.51 19.33 37.56
CA TYR A 829 -37.12 20.47 38.39
C TYR A 829 -38.21 21.55 38.39
N PHE A 830 -38.59 22.02 37.19
CA PHE A 830 -39.42 23.22 37.05
C PHE A 830 -40.91 22.98 37.36
N SER A 831 -41.36 21.74 37.55
CA SER A 831 -42.70 21.50 38.12
C SER A 831 -42.75 21.83 39.61
N HIS A 832 -41.62 21.72 40.32
CA HIS A 832 -41.50 22.08 41.73
C HIS A 832 -41.14 23.56 41.92
N TYR A 833 -40.33 24.12 41.02
CA TYR A 833 -39.88 25.52 41.04
C TYR A 833 -40.25 26.26 39.75
N PRO A 834 -41.55 26.43 39.42
CA PRO A 834 -41.98 26.99 38.13
C PRO A 834 -41.61 28.47 37.95
N GLN A 835 -41.39 29.19 39.05
CA GLN A 835 -40.95 30.58 39.04
C GLN A 835 -39.51 30.71 38.51
N GLU A 836 -38.62 29.77 38.83
CA GLU A 836 -37.24 29.80 38.32
C GLU A 836 -37.19 29.64 36.79
N ALA A 837 -38.14 28.94 36.16
CA ALA A 837 -38.22 28.88 34.70
C ALA A 837 -38.49 30.25 34.05
N GLU A 838 -39.24 31.13 34.75
CA GLU A 838 -39.53 32.50 34.29
C GLU A 838 -38.31 33.41 34.36
N GLU A 839 -37.42 33.16 35.32
CA GLU A 839 -36.21 33.95 35.57
C GLU A 839 -35.04 33.50 34.71
N LEU A 840 -34.97 32.20 34.41
CA LEU A 840 -33.82 31.58 33.78
C LEU A 840 -33.99 31.36 32.27
N GLY A 841 -35.21 31.10 31.79
CA GLY A 841 -35.47 30.84 30.37
C GLY A 841 -35.43 32.11 29.52
N TYR A 842 -35.16 32.00 28.23
CA TYR A 842 -35.24 33.16 27.35
C TYR A 842 -36.70 33.56 27.07
N LYS A 843 -36.92 34.86 26.84
CA LYS A 843 -38.20 35.43 26.40
C LYS A 843 -37.96 36.20 25.11
N ARG A 844 -38.72 35.87 24.06
CA ARG A 844 -38.52 36.44 22.73
C ARG A 844 -39.81 36.71 21.99
N ILE A 845 -39.72 37.60 21.02
CA ILE A 845 -40.75 37.86 20.01
C ILE A 845 -40.14 37.77 18.61
N SER A 846 -41.00 37.68 17.59
CA SER A 846 -40.58 37.76 16.19
C SER A 846 -40.03 39.14 15.83
N LEU A 847 -39.17 39.22 14.82
CA LEU A 847 -38.64 40.51 14.35
C LEU A 847 -39.76 41.43 13.82
N ALA A 848 -40.83 40.86 13.26
CA ALA A 848 -42.01 41.62 12.84
C ALA A 848 -42.71 42.29 14.03
N GLN A 849 -42.93 41.53 15.11
CA GLN A 849 -43.49 42.08 16.36
C GLN A 849 -42.58 43.14 16.97
N TYR A 850 -41.26 42.91 16.97
CA TYR A 850 -40.29 43.88 17.46
C TYR A 850 -40.32 45.18 16.64
N ASN A 851 -40.36 45.10 15.31
CA ASN A 851 -40.36 46.26 14.43
C ASN A 851 -41.60 47.14 14.63
N ALA A 852 -42.72 46.55 15.02
CA ALA A 852 -43.96 47.25 15.35
C ALA A 852 -43.94 47.94 16.74
N LEU A 853 -42.92 47.72 17.57
CA LEU A 853 -42.83 48.34 18.90
C LEU A 853 -42.42 49.83 18.82
N PRO A 854 -42.94 50.67 19.74
CA PRO A 854 -42.44 52.03 19.96
C PRO A 854 -40.94 52.06 20.29
N ALA A 855 -40.24 53.13 19.89
CA ALA A 855 -38.79 53.25 20.06
C ALA A 855 -38.30 53.08 21.51
N ASN A 856 -39.06 53.55 22.49
CA ASN A 856 -38.76 53.41 23.93
C ASN A 856 -38.93 51.97 24.46
N VAL A 857 -39.71 51.13 23.79
CA VAL A 857 -39.88 49.71 24.16
C VAL A 857 -38.80 48.86 23.48
N LYS A 858 -38.36 49.26 22.28
CA LYS A 858 -37.31 48.56 21.52
C LYS A 858 -35.96 48.48 22.25
N SER A 859 -35.65 49.44 23.13
CA SER A 859 -34.41 49.45 23.93
C SER A 859 -34.35 48.33 24.97
N GLY A 860 -35.48 47.73 25.34
CA GLY A 860 -35.55 46.58 26.26
C GLY A 860 -35.29 45.22 25.60
N TYR A 861 -35.00 45.19 24.28
CA TYR A 861 -34.77 43.95 23.55
C TYR A 861 -33.39 43.93 22.91
N ARG A 862 -32.81 42.73 22.87
CA ARG A 862 -31.60 42.42 22.11
C ARG A 862 -31.96 41.60 20.87
N VAL A 863 -31.65 42.11 19.69
CA VAL A 863 -31.85 41.36 18.44
C VAL A 863 -30.67 40.42 18.21
N ILE A 864 -30.95 39.12 18.08
CA ILE A 864 -29.96 38.09 17.77
C ILE A 864 -30.52 37.27 16.61
N ARG A 865 -29.83 37.30 15.46
CA ARG A 865 -30.28 36.73 14.19
C ARG A 865 -31.66 37.28 13.80
N ASP A 866 -32.68 36.42 13.70
CA ASP A 866 -34.03 36.73 13.23
C ASP A 866 -35.04 36.95 14.37
N LYS A 867 -34.58 37.11 15.61
CA LYS A 867 -35.44 37.21 16.82
C LYS A 867 -35.00 38.34 17.74
N ALA A 868 -35.96 38.92 18.46
CA ALA A 868 -35.72 39.93 19.48
C ALA A 868 -36.01 39.36 20.87
N TYR A 869 -35.03 39.43 21.77
CA TYR A 869 -35.08 38.84 23.11
C TYR A 869 -35.23 39.93 24.17
N SER A 870 -36.26 39.85 25.00
CA SER A 870 -36.38 40.69 26.20
C SER A 870 -35.60 40.11 27.39
N GLN A 871 -35.30 38.81 27.34
CA GLN A 871 -34.50 38.10 28.32
C GLN A 871 -33.70 37.02 27.60
N LEU A 872 -32.39 36.98 27.86
CA LEU A 872 -31.52 35.89 27.42
C LEU A 872 -31.54 34.77 28.47
N PRO A 873 -31.28 33.52 28.07
CA PRO A 873 -31.29 32.42 29.04
C PRO A 873 -30.06 32.50 29.95
N GLN A 874 -30.22 32.08 31.20
CA GLN A 874 -29.14 31.96 32.17
C GLN A 874 -28.62 30.52 32.18
N GLU A 875 -27.86 30.13 31.16
CA GLU A 875 -27.47 28.73 30.89
C GLU A 875 -26.78 28.05 32.09
N ASP A 876 -25.85 28.75 32.75
CA ASP A 876 -25.12 28.19 33.90
C ASP A 876 -26.04 27.92 35.10
N GLU A 877 -26.97 28.83 35.36
CA GLU A 877 -27.96 28.64 36.41
C GLU A 877 -28.91 27.50 36.05
N ILE A 878 -29.35 27.38 34.79
CA ILE A 878 -30.16 26.26 34.32
C ILE A 878 -29.42 24.93 34.55
N ALA A 879 -28.14 24.84 34.19
CA ALA A 879 -27.31 23.64 34.39
C ALA A 879 -27.28 23.22 35.86
N LYS A 880 -27.07 24.18 36.78
CA LYS A 880 -27.09 23.92 38.23
C LYS A 880 -28.40 23.29 38.69
N ARG A 881 -29.54 23.63 38.08
CA ARG A 881 -30.87 23.08 38.44
C ARG A 881 -31.05 21.71 37.86
N ILE A 882 -30.92 21.60 36.55
CA ILE A 882 -31.32 20.40 35.82
C ILE A 882 -30.32 19.28 36.00
N TYR A 883 -29.03 19.57 36.23
CA TYR A 883 -27.96 18.59 36.39
C TYR A 883 -27.45 18.44 37.83
N CYS A 884 -28.17 18.94 38.84
CA CYS A 884 -27.70 18.81 40.20
C CYS A 884 -27.57 17.34 40.63
N CYS A 885 -26.39 16.93 41.09
CA CYS A 885 -26.08 15.57 41.56
C CYS A 885 -25.29 15.57 42.88
N SER A 886 -25.56 16.55 43.75
CA SER A 886 -24.83 16.74 45.02
C SER A 886 -24.95 15.58 46.03
N VAL A 887 -25.73 14.55 45.72
CA VAL A 887 -25.87 13.33 46.52
C VAL A 887 -25.13 12.19 45.82
N PRO A 888 -24.12 11.57 46.46
CA PRO A 888 -23.36 10.46 45.88
C PRO A 888 -24.26 9.32 45.41
N GLY A 889 -23.97 8.78 44.22
CA GLY A 889 -24.72 7.65 43.64
C GLY A 889 -26.07 8.02 43.01
N GLN A 890 -26.44 9.31 42.96
CA GLN A 890 -27.64 9.77 42.28
C GLN A 890 -27.31 10.61 41.04
N ASN A 891 -27.91 10.25 39.91
CA ASN A 891 -27.83 11.01 38.67
C ASN A 891 -28.75 12.24 38.66
N PHE A 892 -29.48 12.56 39.72
CA PHE A 892 -30.22 13.82 39.87
C PHE A 892 -30.67 13.98 41.31
N HIS A 893 -30.56 15.18 41.85
CA HIS A 893 -31.04 15.57 43.16
C HIS A 893 -31.83 16.88 43.05
N LEU A 894 -33.09 16.85 43.47
CA LEU A 894 -33.95 18.03 43.48
C LEU A 894 -33.55 18.97 44.62
N ASN A 895 -32.72 19.97 44.32
CA ASN A 895 -32.24 20.97 45.27
C ASN A 895 -32.75 22.38 44.90
N PRO A 896 -33.43 23.11 45.80
CA PRO A 896 -33.76 24.53 45.55
C PRO A 896 -32.50 25.31 45.18
N GLY A 897 -32.54 26.10 44.10
CA GLY A 897 -31.37 26.83 43.60
C GLY A 897 -30.26 25.97 42.96
N GLY A 898 -30.44 24.66 42.83
CA GLY A 898 -29.49 23.76 42.16
C GLY A 898 -28.19 23.52 42.92
N CYS A 899 -27.17 22.99 42.25
CA CYS A 899 -25.82 22.85 42.83
C CYS A 899 -24.72 23.05 41.79
N SER A 900 -23.53 23.47 42.26
CA SER A 900 -22.37 23.75 41.40
C SER A 900 -21.91 22.54 40.58
N GLU A 901 -22.10 21.32 41.08
CA GLU A 901 -21.79 20.10 40.34
C GLU A 901 -22.62 19.97 39.05
N GLY A 902 -23.87 20.47 39.04
CA GLY A 902 -24.69 20.44 37.84
C GLY A 902 -24.12 21.29 36.69
N LEU A 903 -23.42 22.37 37.04
CA LEU A 903 -22.68 23.14 36.04
C LEU A 903 -21.42 22.39 35.57
N ALA A 904 -20.65 21.84 36.51
CA ALA A 904 -19.38 21.17 36.21
C ALA A 904 -19.57 19.93 35.32
N TYR A 905 -20.63 19.15 35.53
CA TYR A 905 -20.88 17.89 34.82
C TYR A 905 -22.11 17.95 33.89
N LYS A 906 -22.45 19.14 33.37
CA LYS A 906 -23.31 19.25 32.18
C LYS A 906 -22.60 18.61 30.96
N GLY A 907 -23.36 18.18 29.97
CA GLY A 907 -22.95 17.42 28.79
C GLY A 907 -21.74 18.02 28.06
N LYS A 908 -20.66 17.22 27.95
CA LYS A 908 -19.42 17.62 27.28
C LYS A 908 -18.81 16.51 26.42
N GLY A 909 -17.94 16.90 25.49
CA GLY A 909 -17.06 16.00 24.74
C GLY A 909 -17.74 15.29 23.57
N PHE A 910 -17.13 14.18 23.12
CA PHE A 910 -17.51 13.49 21.88
C PHE A 910 -18.81 12.67 21.99
N ILE A 911 -19.27 12.38 23.20
CA ILE A 911 -20.50 11.61 23.46
C ILE A 911 -21.49 12.34 24.38
N GLN A 912 -21.27 13.65 24.64
CA GLN A 912 -22.06 14.45 25.59
C GLN A 912 -22.15 13.81 26.99
N LEU A 913 -21.00 13.41 27.54
CA LEU A 913 -20.93 12.81 28.87
C LEU A 913 -21.50 13.79 29.90
N THR A 914 -22.51 13.36 30.66
CA THR A 914 -23.28 14.19 31.59
C THR A 914 -23.37 13.48 32.93
N TRP A 915 -23.43 14.23 34.05
CA TRP A 915 -23.49 13.77 35.45
C TRP A 915 -22.19 13.25 36.02
N LYS A 916 -21.88 13.68 37.25
CA LYS A 916 -20.64 13.33 37.97
C LYS A 916 -20.41 11.82 38.08
N GLU A 917 -21.45 11.04 38.35
CA GLU A 917 -21.34 9.59 38.49
C GLU A 917 -20.95 8.90 37.17
N ASN A 918 -21.38 9.43 36.02
CA ASN A 918 -20.96 8.90 34.72
C ASN A 918 -19.48 9.17 34.47
N TYR A 919 -18.98 10.36 34.85
CA TYR A 919 -17.56 10.69 34.78
C TYR A 919 -16.71 9.77 35.67
N LYS A 920 -17.16 9.48 36.89
CA LYS A 920 -16.47 8.54 37.79
C LYS A 920 -16.31 7.16 37.18
N GLU A 921 -17.39 6.64 36.58
CA GLU A 921 -17.37 5.29 36.04
C GLU A 921 -16.54 5.18 34.77
N VAL A 922 -16.60 6.20 33.89
CA VAL A 922 -15.72 6.29 32.71
C VAL A 922 -14.25 6.42 33.14
N GLU A 923 -13.93 7.30 34.09
CA GLU A 923 -12.56 7.45 34.60
C GLU A 923 -12.01 6.14 35.17
N ARG A 924 -12.82 5.43 35.97
CA ARG A 924 -12.45 4.14 36.57
C ARG A 924 -12.11 3.11 35.49
N LEU A 925 -12.91 3.01 34.44
CA LEU A 925 -12.69 2.07 33.33
C LEU A 925 -11.47 2.44 32.48
N LEU A 926 -11.28 3.73 32.19
CA LEU A 926 -10.12 4.19 31.45
C LEU A 926 -8.83 3.96 32.23
N LYS A 927 -8.78 4.29 33.52
CA LYS A 927 -7.61 3.99 34.38
C LYS A 927 -7.29 2.50 34.43
N ALA A 928 -8.28 1.63 34.32
CA ALA A 928 -8.08 0.18 34.28
C ALA A 928 -7.55 -0.32 32.93
N LYS A 929 -8.06 0.17 31.80
CA LYS A 929 -7.67 -0.31 30.45
C LYS A 929 -6.45 0.39 29.86
N ILE A 930 -6.23 1.66 30.19
CA ILE A 930 -5.15 2.50 29.67
C ILE A 930 -4.42 3.22 30.82
N PRO A 931 -3.78 2.47 31.75
CA PRO A 931 -3.23 3.02 33.00
C PRO A 931 -2.10 4.04 32.78
N ASN A 932 -1.47 4.04 31.60
CA ASN A 932 -0.39 4.97 31.24
C ASN A 932 -0.90 6.34 30.78
N GLU A 933 -2.22 6.51 30.64
CA GLU A 933 -2.83 7.78 30.25
C GLU A 933 -3.25 8.60 31.48
N ASN A 934 -2.98 9.90 31.46
CA ASN A 934 -3.27 10.79 32.59
C ASN A 934 -4.75 11.23 32.61
N ILE A 935 -5.64 10.29 32.95
CA ILE A 935 -7.10 10.51 32.98
C ILE A 935 -7.50 11.11 34.34
N ASN A 936 -8.02 12.33 34.37
CA ASN A 936 -8.51 12.99 35.59
C ASN A 936 -9.84 13.74 35.35
N ILE A 937 -10.71 13.17 34.53
CA ILE A 937 -11.97 13.79 34.09
C ILE A 937 -12.96 14.04 35.23
N VAL A 938 -12.84 13.37 36.39
CA VAL A 938 -13.68 13.66 37.56
C VAL A 938 -13.22 14.95 38.24
N ALA A 939 -11.91 15.10 38.45
CA ALA A 939 -11.34 16.29 39.10
C ALA A 939 -11.29 17.50 38.15
N ASN A 940 -11.15 17.23 36.85
CA ASN A 940 -11.12 18.22 35.78
C ASN A 940 -12.12 17.84 34.66
N PRO A 941 -13.43 18.12 34.83
CA PRO A 941 -14.46 17.71 33.87
C PRO A 941 -14.34 18.36 32.50
N ASP A 942 -13.67 19.51 32.38
CA ASP A 942 -13.41 20.16 31.09
C ASP A 942 -12.36 19.43 30.26
N GLN A 943 -11.58 18.52 30.88
CA GLN A 943 -10.60 17.69 30.18
C GLN A 943 -11.24 16.95 28.99
N VAL A 944 -12.51 16.52 29.08
CA VAL A 944 -13.20 15.81 27.98
C VAL A 944 -13.52 16.68 26.76
N LEU A 945 -13.30 18.00 26.84
CA LEU A 945 -13.40 18.91 25.68
C LEU A 945 -12.14 18.87 24.81
N GLU A 946 -11.00 18.47 25.38
CA GLU A 946 -9.78 18.23 24.61
C GLU A 946 -9.95 16.99 23.72
N THR A 947 -9.46 17.05 22.48
CA THR A 947 -9.62 15.99 21.46
C THR A 947 -9.32 14.60 21.99
N LYS A 948 -8.13 14.42 22.59
CA LYS A 948 -7.68 13.16 23.17
C LYS A 948 -8.66 12.58 24.18
N TYR A 949 -8.98 13.34 25.21
CA TYR A 949 -9.82 12.83 26.30
C TYR A 949 -11.31 12.81 25.93
N GLY A 950 -11.74 13.62 24.95
CA GLY A 950 -13.05 13.51 24.31
C GLY A 950 -13.22 12.15 23.63
N LEU A 951 -12.24 11.71 22.83
CA LEU A 951 -12.25 10.40 22.20
C LEU A 951 -12.17 9.27 23.23
N LEU A 952 -11.23 9.36 24.18
CA LEU A 952 -11.03 8.31 25.20
C LEU A 952 -12.27 8.18 26.11
N SER A 953 -12.87 9.29 26.54
CA SER A 953 -14.11 9.24 27.32
C SER A 953 -15.29 8.67 26.54
N ALA A 954 -15.37 8.90 25.23
CA ALA A 954 -16.36 8.24 24.37
C ALA A 954 -16.14 6.73 24.29
N LEU A 955 -14.90 6.25 24.12
CA LEU A 955 -14.56 4.81 24.15
C LEU A 955 -14.86 4.20 25.53
N GLY A 956 -14.53 4.90 26.62
CA GLY A 956 -14.82 4.46 27.98
C GLY A 956 -16.32 4.38 28.27
N PHE A 957 -17.11 5.35 27.79
CA PHE A 957 -18.58 5.28 27.86
C PHE A 957 -19.13 4.11 27.03
N TRP A 958 -18.57 3.88 25.84
CA TRP A 958 -18.97 2.79 24.95
C TRP A 958 -18.82 1.42 25.61
N GLU A 959 -17.67 1.20 26.26
CA GLU A 959 -17.39 0.01 27.06
C GLU A 959 -18.33 -0.10 28.26
N TRP A 960 -18.46 0.98 29.04
CA TRP A 960 -19.30 1.00 30.25
C TRP A 960 -20.74 0.57 29.95
N LYS A 961 -21.31 1.13 28.88
CA LYS A 961 -22.68 0.85 28.44
C LYS A 961 -22.80 -0.44 27.63
N ARG A 962 -21.70 -1.17 27.42
CA ARG A 962 -21.62 -2.42 26.66
C ARG A 962 -22.21 -2.29 25.25
N LEU A 963 -21.93 -1.16 24.59
CA LEU A 963 -22.55 -0.82 23.31
C LEU A 963 -22.06 -1.71 22.15
N ASN A 964 -20.92 -2.37 22.30
CA ASN A 964 -20.46 -3.39 21.35
C ASN A 964 -21.48 -4.54 21.19
N ALA A 965 -22.13 -4.97 22.28
CA ALA A 965 -23.15 -6.03 22.24
C ALA A 965 -24.45 -5.61 21.52
N LYS A 966 -24.61 -4.31 21.26
CA LYS A 966 -25.74 -3.71 20.54
C LYS A 966 -25.34 -3.19 19.17
N SER A 967 -24.07 -3.32 18.80
CA SER A 967 -23.55 -2.85 17.52
C SER A 967 -23.80 -3.90 16.44
N GLY A 968 -24.23 -3.43 15.28
CA GLY A 968 -24.48 -4.28 14.12
C GLY A 968 -24.54 -3.45 12.84
N ASN A 969 -24.79 -4.12 11.73
CA ASN A 969 -24.74 -3.54 10.38
C ASN A 969 -26.05 -2.87 9.92
N SER A 970 -26.92 -2.44 10.85
CA SER A 970 -28.23 -1.87 10.50
C SER A 970 -28.61 -0.67 11.36
N THR A 971 -29.52 0.15 10.81
CA THR A 971 -30.06 1.32 11.49
C THR A 971 -30.93 0.98 12.71
N THR A 972 -31.42 -0.26 12.83
CA THR A 972 -32.07 -0.75 14.06
C THR A 972 -31.09 -0.72 15.24
N HIS A 973 -29.87 -1.21 15.05
CA HIS A 973 -28.81 -1.16 16.06
C HIS A 973 -28.46 0.29 16.42
N THR A 974 -28.41 1.19 15.43
CA THR A 974 -28.20 2.62 15.66
C THR A 974 -29.28 3.20 16.60
N ASN A 975 -30.56 2.87 16.40
CA ASN A 975 -31.63 3.33 17.27
C ASN A 975 -31.53 2.75 18.69
N GLU A 976 -31.12 1.49 18.85
CA GLU A 976 -30.89 0.87 20.17
C GLU A 976 -29.76 1.53 20.93
N ILE A 977 -28.67 1.87 20.24
CA ILE A 977 -27.53 2.60 20.81
C ILE A 977 -27.96 4.03 21.17
N THR A 978 -28.67 4.74 20.27
CA THR A 978 -29.11 6.12 20.53
C THR A 978 -30.05 6.21 21.73
N LYS A 979 -30.89 5.22 22.01
CA LYS A 979 -31.71 5.18 23.25
C LYS A 979 -30.87 5.20 24.53
N ILE A 980 -29.65 4.67 24.49
CA ILE A 980 -28.73 4.61 25.63
C ILE A 980 -27.87 5.88 25.68
N VAL A 981 -27.41 6.37 24.54
CA VAL A 981 -26.60 7.59 24.43
C VAL A 981 -27.44 8.82 24.80
N ASN A 982 -28.61 8.99 24.17
CA ASN A 982 -29.51 10.11 24.43
C ASN A 982 -30.96 9.78 24.03
N LEU A 983 -31.74 9.23 24.97
CA LEU A 983 -33.10 8.74 24.71
C LEU A 983 -34.04 9.78 24.08
N HIS A 984 -33.99 11.03 24.55
CA HIS A 984 -34.93 12.10 24.21
C HIS A 984 -34.40 13.04 23.12
N THR A 985 -33.36 12.63 22.37
CA THR A 985 -32.83 13.44 21.28
C THR A 985 -33.74 13.42 20.05
N ASP A 986 -33.79 14.52 19.31
CA ASP A 986 -34.42 14.58 17.99
C ASP A 986 -33.46 14.08 16.87
N SER A 987 -32.22 13.69 17.21
CA SER A 987 -31.15 13.35 16.26
C SER A 987 -31.11 11.88 15.79
N TYR A 988 -32.15 11.08 16.05
CA TYR A 988 -32.20 9.67 15.63
C TYR A 988 -31.99 9.48 14.12
N GLU A 989 -32.66 10.29 13.30
CA GLU A 989 -32.51 10.25 11.85
C GLU A 989 -31.08 10.57 11.43
N LYS A 990 -30.50 11.64 12.00
CA LYS A 990 -29.15 12.04 11.65
C LYS A 990 -28.09 10.98 11.98
N ARG A 991 -28.27 10.25 13.08
CA ARG A 991 -27.37 9.14 13.46
C ARG A 991 -27.47 7.96 12.51
N ARG A 992 -28.68 7.65 12.01
CA ARG A 992 -28.85 6.61 10.97
C ARG A 992 -28.16 6.99 9.67
N GLU A 993 -28.37 8.23 9.21
CA GLU A 993 -27.68 8.75 8.01
C GLU A 993 -26.16 8.69 8.17
N ASN A 994 -25.63 9.15 9.32
CA ASN A 994 -24.20 9.08 9.60
C ASN A 994 -23.70 7.63 9.58
N PHE A 995 -24.44 6.69 10.19
CA PHE A 995 -24.07 5.28 10.17
C PHE A 995 -24.01 4.71 8.76
N GLU A 996 -25.05 4.89 7.95
CA GLU A 996 -25.10 4.37 6.57
C GLU A 996 -23.96 4.95 5.73
N PHE A 997 -23.69 6.25 5.87
CA PHE A 997 -22.59 6.92 5.20
C PHE A 997 -21.22 6.35 5.61
N ILE A 998 -20.96 6.25 6.92
CA ILE A 998 -19.67 5.78 7.44
C ILE A 998 -19.48 4.29 7.13
N TYR A 999 -20.51 3.47 7.29
CA TYR A 999 -20.46 2.04 7.00
C TYR A 999 -20.27 1.78 5.50
N GLY A 1000 -20.87 2.61 4.64
CA GLY A 1000 -20.62 2.58 3.19
C GLY A 1000 -19.18 2.89 2.83
N ILE A 1001 -18.55 3.85 3.52
CA ILE A 1001 -17.10 4.13 3.38
C ILE A 1001 -16.31 2.90 3.80
N LEU A 1002 -16.46 2.46 5.05
CA LEU A 1002 -15.59 1.43 5.65
C LEU A 1002 -15.80 0.01 5.10
N LYS A 1003 -16.92 -0.27 4.43
CA LYS A 1003 -17.17 -1.55 3.74
C LYS A 1003 -16.56 -1.60 2.34
N SER A 1004 -16.32 -0.44 1.73
CA SER A 1004 -15.75 -0.30 0.38
C SER A 1004 -14.22 -0.10 0.41
N ASP A 1005 -13.66 -0.02 1.62
CA ASP A 1005 -12.28 0.33 1.99
C ASP A 1005 -11.51 -0.87 2.55
#